data_AF-A0A4R9C2W4-F1
#
_entry.id   AF-A0A4R9C2W4-F1
#
_cell.length_a   1.000
_cell.length_b   1.000
_cell.length_c   1.000
_cell.angle_alpha   90.00
_cell.angle_beta   90.00
_cell.angle_gamma   90.00
#
_symmetry.space_group_name_H-M   'P 1'
#
loop_
_entity.id
_entity.type
_entity.pdbx_description
1 polymer ?
#
loop_
_entity_poly.entity_id
_entity_poly.type
_entity_poly.pdbx_seq_one_letter_code
_entity_poly.pdbx_strand_id
1 'polypeptide(L)'
;MKIKKLAKRFLSFVLASSIFLSSGLTDTILAAGADIPKTNDIVIQKLEYKYSKLIRDDVLENKNSVGHAEVHSEIINNKDTNSLDTVATTRDKKLGELNNLTDEAIQNTGDVLDLTNLQTSYDVKKYSRKLYGDVEFAIFELDRQDQTLKELIPSQSYKLNMTDQEKKAFSQSQMKSAQTVGNKIEQAYKNGNILPYGAKLIKKQLVDETGKAVFNKIPTYETVKGVKEGRLYMIIETKAPKTVVSKAKPMFLYLPVTNNDHISYKTTINLYPKNEVKEGVFGFQKYKDDGDGNLNTNNGALKGAKFKIYKGTPEQFKKAKALKNSNGEDIVVTTNEKGQLDITGIVRGQYFLVEIESENLVDGMMIDATKYQKREGFKYLAGYNSLLNKYNILAFHMDQDGVIRTGSKFNDGKELSNINLLEYTNHFVPGFKKNIKSERKLEEGWDYFENIPFELEFEVPDNIHEYSKFEAKDQLEKAGNIDMISDNFTPTIEAEYVKGKDGKIAFDVVTDKEIKLVRDKDYFVKEVRENNKFEISFVNPLKANMSAKDVTRENNRFSKNVLNAQKIYVRYHAQLKANATPDVLYNNKAEFTYNNAPEKGLTKDRYNHDGKKFQTFGYKFIKKDNGLFNKGLLKNTLEGAEFIIRNEEGLYFNGYKHNENATGGIEPVWVKYESDEIAYKELKNSKNHKDAIMISNSEGKFEVRGLKAGNYIAVEMKSPTGYRLSINPETKFTIKEKSFTQTTQRPLTITNEKSPEMPLTGSEELAIRYIKITLIFIVSLVVVLFVAKKRQKERNTR
;
A
#
# COMPACT_ATOMS: atom_id res chain seq x y z
N MET A 1 54.48 -80.62 -6.62
CA MET A 1 53.70 -79.68 -5.78
C MET A 1 52.25 -80.13 -5.75
N LYS A 2 51.71 -80.45 -4.55
CA LYS A 2 50.32 -80.72 -4.11
C LYS A 2 49.26 -81.15 -5.19
N ILE A 3 48.70 -82.38 -5.19
CA ILE A 3 47.71 -82.94 -4.22
C ILE A 3 46.46 -82.02 -4.15
N LYS A 4 45.22 -82.34 -4.57
CA LYS A 4 44.44 -83.52 -5.06
C LYS A 4 43.56 -83.03 -6.25
N LYS A 5 43.00 -83.77 -7.21
CA LYS A 5 42.84 -85.20 -7.59
C LYS A 5 41.96 -86.14 -6.73
N LEU A 6 40.93 -86.71 -7.39
CA LEU A 6 40.11 -87.90 -7.08
C LEU A 6 39.11 -87.90 -5.89
N ALA A 7 37.83 -87.71 -6.22
CA ALA A 7 36.68 -88.62 -5.99
C ALA A 7 35.39 -87.88 -6.45
N LYS A 8 34.40 -88.47 -7.14
CA LYS A 8 34.11 -89.88 -7.45
C LYS A 8 33.33 -89.95 -8.78
N ARG A 9 33.78 -90.76 -9.75
CA ARG A 9 32.88 -91.41 -10.73
C ARG A 9 32.02 -92.40 -9.95
N PHE A 10 30.72 -92.53 -10.23
CA PHE A 10 29.97 -93.81 -10.30
C PHE A 10 28.44 -93.56 -10.47
N LEU A 11 27.79 -94.38 -11.31
CA LEU A 11 26.32 -94.50 -11.54
C LEU A 11 25.60 -93.24 -12.09
N SER A 12 24.55 -93.31 -12.91
CA SER A 12 24.08 -94.22 -13.98
C SER A 12 23.00 -93.42 -14.75
N PHE A 13 22.89 -93.47 -16.07
CA PHE A 13 21.99 -94.36 -16.85
C PHE A 13 20.53 -94.45 -16.33
N VAL A 14 19.56 -94.37 -17.27
CA VAL A 14 18.08 -94.40 -17.09
C VAL A 14 17.50 -93.07 -16.53
N LEU A 15 16.46 -92.40 -17.06
CA LEU A 15 15.56 -92.63 -18.22
C LEU A 15 15.68 -91.51 -19.28
N ALA A 16 15.50 -91.87 -20.54
CA ALA A 16 14.87 -91.02 -21.55
C ALA A 16 13.58 -91.69 -22.04
N SER A 17 12.69 -90.92 -22.66
CA SER A 17 11.46 -91.36 -23.36
C SER A 17 10.41 -92.14 -22.55
N SER A 18 9.40 -91.41 -22.07
CA SER A 18 8.00 -91.86 -21.97
C SER A 18 7.07 -90.67 -22.22
N ILE A 19 6.67 -90.47 -23.47
CA ILE A 19 5.50 -89.64 -23.80
C ILE A 19 4.27 -90.49 -23.51
N PHE A 20 3.30 -89.98 -22.73
CA PHE A 20 1.88 -89.87 -23.12
C PHE A 20 0.97 -89.50 -21.93
N LEU A 21 -0.18 -88.92 -22.30
CA LEU A 21 -1.46 -88.84 -21.59
C LEU A 21 -1.70 -87.73 -20.53
N SER A 22 -2.69 -86.92 -20.91
CA SER A 22 -3.76 -86.33 -20.09
C SER A 22 -3.42 -85.32 -19.00
N SER A 23 -3.64 -84.05 -19.34
CA SER A 23 -4.60 -83.15 -18.68
C SER A 23 -4.99 -83.46 -17.22
N GLY A 24 -4.60 -82.58 -16.29
CA GLY A 24 -5.20 -82.57 -14.95
C GLY A 24 -4.28 -82.21 -13.79
N LEU A 25 -3.62 -81.05 -13.85
CA LEU A 25 -3.18 -80.37 -12.62
C LEU A 25 -4.15 -79.22 -12.38
N THR A 26 -5.26 -79.55 -11.72
CA THR A 26 -6.27 -78.61 -11.25
C THR A 26 -5.71 -77.82 -10.06
N ASP A 27 -5.46 -76.52 -10.23
CA ASP A 27 -5.36 -75.53 -9.14
C ASP A 27 -6.74 -75.29 -8.47
N THR A 28 -7.55 -76.34 -8.36
CA THR A 28 -8.97 -76.30 -8.03
C THR A 28 -9.37 -77.53 -7.24
N ILE A 29 -9.14 -77.44 -5.93
CA ILE A 29 -10.15 -77.84 -4.95
C ILE A 29 -10.37 -76.63 -4.04
N LEU A 30 -11.22 -75.70 -4.49
CA LEU A 30 -12.01 -74.91 -3.53
C LEU A 30 -12.83 -75.94 -2.72
N ALA A 31 -12.78 -75.87 -1.40
CA ALA A 31 -13.24 -76.95 -0.53
C ALA A 31 -14.67 -77.39 -0.88
N ALA A 32 -14.83 -78.68 -1.24
CA ALA A 32 -16.11 -79.26 -1.62
C ALA A 32 -17.06 -79.28 -0.41
N GLY A 33 -17.87 -78.23 -0.27
CA GLY A 33 -18.80 -78.03 0.85
C GLY A 33 -18.94 -76.59 1.32
N ALA A 34 -18.01 -75.69 0.98
CA ALA A 34 -18.08 -74.27 1.38
C ALA A 34 -18.89 -73.43 0.38
N ASP A 35 -19.82 -72.61 0.89
CA ASP A 35 -20.66 -71.74 0.05
C ASP A 35 -19.88 -70.50 -0.43
N ILE A 36 -19.17 -70.67 -1.54
CA ILE A 36 -18.42 -69.59 -2.21
C ILE A 36 -19.42 -68.57 -2.77
N PRO A 37 -19.35 -67.28 -2.36
CA PRO A 37 -20.26 -66.26 -2.86
C PRO A 37 -20.13 -66.14 -4.38
N LYS A 38 -21.25 -65.90 -5.09
CA LYS A 38 -21.25 -65.71 -6.55
C LYS A 38 -20.56 -64.40 -6.96
N THR A 39 -20.63 -63.41 -6.09
CA THR A 39 -20.05 -62.08 -6.29
C THR A 39 -19.51 -61.51 -4.99
N ASN A 40 -18.45 -60.73 -5.08
CA ASN A 40 -17.87 -59.95 -4.00
C ASN A 40 -18.18 -58.45 -4.14
N ASP A 41 -18.31 -57.76 -3.02
CA ASP A 41 -18.26 -56.30 -2.98
C ASP A 41 -16.82 -55.87 -2.62
N ILE A 42 -16.19 -55.03 -3.43
CA ILE A 42 -14.82 -54.55 -3.19
C ILE A 42 -14.90 -53.10 -2.71
N VAL A 43 -14.46 -52.85 -1.48
CA VAL A 43 -14.46 -51.54 -0.83
C VAL A 43 -13.03 -51.03 -0.77
N ILE A 44 -12.72 -50.01 -1.56
CA ILE A 44 -11.44 -49.32 -1.49
C ILE A 44 -11.60 -48.14 -0.53
N GLN A 45 -10.92 -48.18 0.63
CA GLN A 45 -10.72 -47.01 1.48
C GLN A 45 -9.38 -46.37 1.09
N LYS A 46 -9.44 -45.35 0.23
CA LYS A 46 -8.28 -44.56 -0.19
C LYS A 46 -7.67 -43.87 1.02
N LEU A 47 -6.35 -44.02 1.16
CA LEU A 47 -5.54 -43.30 2.15
C LEU A 47 -4.62 -42.28 1.47
N GLU A 48 -4.30 -41.23 2.22
CA GLU A 48 -3.27 -40.24 1.94
C GLU A 48 -2.15 -40.33 3.00
N TYR A 49 -0.95 -39.93 2.63
CA TYR A 49 0.15 -39.71 3.57
C TYR A 49 0.97 -38.51 3.10
N LYS A 50 1.61 -37.81 4.06
CA LYS A 50 2.56 -36.73 3.78
C LYS A 50 3.92 -37.20 4.25
N TYR A 51 4.95 -37.05 3.43
CA TYR A 51 6.31 -37.28 3.90
C TYR A 51 6.70 -36.14 4.84
N SER A 52 6.51 -36.34 6.15
CA SER A 52 7.14 -35.52 7.16
C SER A 52 8.65 -35.78 7.10
N LYS A 53 9.32 -35.00 6.26
CA LYS A 53 10.70 -34.65 6.56
C LYS A 53 10.60 -33.90 7.89
N LEU A 54 10.93 -34.59 8.98
CA LEU A 54 11.28 -33.97 10.25
C LEU A 54 12.47 -33.05 9.96
N ILE A 55 12.15 -31.83 9.52
CA ILE A 55 12.95 -30.66 9.85
C ILE A 55 12.95 -30.69 11.37
N ARG A 56 14.10 -31.02 11.95
CA ARG A 56 14.30 -30.91 13.39
C ARG A 56 13.91 -29.49 13.79
N ASP A 57 13.38 -29.32 14.99
CA ASP A 57 12.93 -28.01 15.50
C ASP A 57 14.10 -27.02 15.76
N ASP A 58 15.31 -27.32 15.29
CA ASP A 58 16.54 -26.54 15.43
C ASP A 58 16.73 -25.42 14.37
N VAL A 59 15.77 -25.22 13.46
CA VAL A 59 15.82 -24.18 12.41
C VAL A 59 14.87 -22.98 12.66
N LEU A 60 13.94 -23.07 13.61
CA LEU A 60 13.03 -21.94 13.95
C LEU A 60 13.55 -21.02 15.05
N GLU A 61 14.63 -21.39 15.75
CA GLU A 61 15.37 -20.51 16.65
C GLU A 61 16.78 -20.22 16.15
N ASN A 62 16.90 -19.48 15.04
CA ASN A 62 18.04 -18.56 14.96
C ASN A 62 17.72 -17.24 14.27
N LYS A 63 18.24 -16.17 14.88
CA LYS A 63 18.13 -14.81 14.38
C LYS A 63 19.14 -14.60 13.24
N ASN A 64 18.82 -13.64 12.38
CA ASN A 64 19.68 -13.05 11.35
C ASN A 64 19.94 -13.90 10.09
N SER A 65 19.36 -13.41 8.98
CA SER A 65 19.98 -13.17 7.67
C SER A 65 20.82 -14.25 6.95
N VAL A 66 20.62 -14.27 5.63
CA VAL A 66 21.40 -14.96 4.57
C VAL A 66 20.98 -16.41 4.28
N GLY A 67 20.68 -16.69 3.00
CA GLY A 67 20.78 -18.06 2.46
C GLY A 67 19.50 -18.87 2.26
N HIS A 68 18.41 -18.29 1.72
CA HIS A 68 17.33 -19.09 1.08
C HIS A 68 17.23 -18.75 -0.41
N ALA A 69 18.28 -19.12 -1.15
CA ALA A 69 18.38 -18.98 -2.59
C ALA A 69 18.95 -20.26 -3.26
N GLU A 70 18.68 -21.44 -2.71
CA GLU A 70 19.25 -22.69 -3.20
C GLU A 70 18.33 -23.92 -2.97
N VAL A 71 17.07 -23.84 -3.41
CA VAL A 71 16.16 -25.01 -3.50
C VAL A 71 15.38 -25.06 -4.84
N HIS A 72 15.46 -24.03 -5.70
CA HIS A 72 14.58 -23.87 -6.87
C HIS A 72 15.30 -23.55 -8.20
N SER A 73 16.48 -24.15 -8.43
CA SER A 73 17.20 -24.08 -9.71
C SER A 73 17.41 -25.42 -10.42
N GLU A 74 17.32 -26.57 -9.74
CA GLU A 74 17.62 -27.89 -10.35
C GLU A 74 16.51 -28.52 -11.24
N ILE A 75 15.33 -27.91 -11.36
CA ILE A 75 14.18 -28.57 -12.01
C ILE A 75 13.95 -28.19 -13.49
N ILE A 76 14.56 -27.10 -14.00
CA ILE A 76 14.19 -26.57 -15.34
C ILE A 76 15.34 -26.53 -16.38
N ASN A 77 16.61 -26.46 -15.98
CA ASN A 77 17.73 -26.48 -16.93
C ASN A 77 18.77 -27.54 -16.55
N ASN A 78 18.59 -28.76 -17.07
CA ASN A 78 19.71 -29.68 -17.21
C ASN A 78 19.66 -30.40 -18.57
N LYS A 79 20.21 -29.72 -19.59
CA LYS A 79 20.66 -30.34 -20.84
C LYS A 79 22.13 -30.75 -20.68
N ASP A 80 22.43 -31.64 -19.75
CA ASP A 80 23.65 -32.42 -19.81
C ASP A 80 23.40 -33.85 -19.33
N THR A 81 23.65 -34.78 -20.24
CA THR A 81 23.60 -36.22 -19.99
C THR A 81 24.83 -36.64 -19.19
N ASN A 82 24.64 -37.48 -18.16
CA ASN A 82 25.64 -38.23 -17.36
C ASN A 82 25.89 -37.79 -15.90
N SER A 83 24.83 -37.67 -15.07
CA SER A 83 24.96 -37.84 -13.61
C SER A 83 23.73 -38.39 -12.86
N LEU A 84 22.67 -38.79 -13.58
CA LEU A 84 21.37 -39.16 -13.00
C LEU A 84 21.36 -40.44 -12.13
N ASP A 85 22.39 -41.30 -12.24
CA ASP A 85 22.36 -42.66 -11.64
C ASP A 85 22.62 -42.74 -10.13
N THR A 86 23.19 -41.71 -9.47
CA THR A 86 23.56 -41.81 -8.03
C THR A 86 22.53 -41.22 -7.05
N VAL A 87 21.70 -40.26 -7.49
CA VAL A 87 20.62 -39.69 -6.64
C VAL A 87 19.30 -40.46 -6.83
N ALA A 88 18.99 -40.90 -8.05
CA ALA A 88 17.82 -41.75 -8.32
C ALA A 88 17.90 -43.08 -7.56
N THR A 89 19.05 -43.75 -7.58
CA THR A 89 19.27 -45.03 -6.87
C THR A 89 19.11 -44.96 -5.36
N THR A 90 19.23 -43.79 -4.74
CA THR A 90 18.99 -43.59 -3.29
C THR A 90 17.50 -43.31 -3.00
N ARG A 91 16.80 -42.62 -3.91
CA ARG A 91 15.35 -42.38 -3.83
C ARG A 91 14.56 -43.66 -4.10
N ASP A 92 14.95 -44.43 -5.12
CA ASP A 92 14.28 -45.68 -5.51
C ASP A 92 14.53 -46.83 -4.53
N LYS A 93 15.70 -46.89 -3.88
CA LYS A 93 15.91 -47.79 -2.73
C LYS A 93 14.90 -47.52 -1.61
N LYS A 94 14.69 -46.25 -1.24
CA LYS A 94 13.69 -45.86 -0.23
C LYS A 94 12.24 -45.99 -0.69
N LEU A 95 11.96 -45.90 -1.99
CA LEU A 95 10.63 -46.22 -2.56
C LEU A 95 10.31 -47.73 -2.49
N GLY A 96 11.34 -48.57 -2.55
CA GLY A 96 11.27 -50.00 -2.25
C GLY A 96 10.97 -50.27 -0.78
N GLU A 97 11.58 -49.49 0.12
CA GLU A 97 11.30 -49.53 1.57
C GLU A 97 9.88 -49.04 1.89
N LEU A 98 9.34 -47.99 1.23
CA LEU A 98 7.96 -47.55 1.44
C LEU A 98 6.89 -48.58 1.03
N ASN A 99 7.24 -49.58 0.21
CA ASN A 99 6.35 -50.72 -0.07
C ASN A 99 6.29 -51.72 1.07
N ASN A 100 7.35 -51.80 1.87
CA ASN A 100 7.39 -52.49 3.14
C ASN A 100 7.35 -51.42 4.25
N LEU A 101 6.22 -50.72 4.39
CA LEU A 101 5.92 -50.08 5.67
C LEU A 101 6.13 -51.15 6.74
N THR A 102 7.17 -50.98 7.56
CA THR A 102 7.43 -51.81 8.74
C THR A 102 6.44 -51.52 9.86
N ASP A 103 5.47 -50.61 9.63
CA ASP A 103 4.18 -50.66 10.27
C ASP A 103 3.39 -51.84 9.69
N GLU A 104 3.45 -52.99 10.37
CA GLU A 104 2.69 -54.22 10.03
C GLU A 104 1.15 -53.99 10.02
N ALA A 105 0.69 -52.80 10.45
CA ALA A 105 -0.69 -52.43 10.77
C ALA A 105 -1.63 -52.11 9.60
N ILE A 106 -1.16 -51.79 8.38
CA ILE A 106 -2.05 -51.39 7.25
C ILE A 106 -1.77 -52.18 5.97
N GLN A 107 -2.07 -53.48 6.01
CA GLN A 107 -1.99 -54.42 4.89
C GLN A 107 -3.34 -54.57 4.16
N ASN A 108 -3.30 -55.00 2.89
CA ASN A 108 -4.49 -55.29 2.08
C ASN A 108 -4.97 -56.74 2.27
N THR A 109 -5.33 -57.13 3.50
CA THR A 109 -5.79 -58.51 3.80
C THR A 109 -7.24 -58.78 3.36
N GLY A 110 -8.00 -57.75 2.99
CA GLY A 110 -9.44 -57.81 2.75
C GLY A 110 -10.29 -57.46 3.99
N ASP A 111 -9.68 -57.38 5.18
CA ASP A 111 -10.35 -57.10 6.44
C ASP A 111 -10.65 -55.61 6.66
N VAL A 112 -11.65 -55.32 7.49
CA VAL A 112 -11.92 -53.96 7.96
C VAL A 112 -10.89 -53.58 9.01
N LEU A 113 -10.00 -52.64 8.67
CA LEU A 113 -9.10 -51.99 9.60
C LEU A 113 -9.79 -50.84 10.34
N ASP A 114 -9.56 -50.74 11.65
CA ASP A 114 -9.83 -49.51 12.40
C ASP A 114 -8.75 -48.46 12.07
N LEU A 115 -9.19 -47.26 11.71
CA LEU A 115 -8.34 -46.14 11.29
C LEU A 115 -8.42 -44.96 12.27
N THR A 116 -9.01 -45.13 13.45
CA THR A 116 -9.23 -44.04 14.43
C THR A 116 -7.95 -43.57 15.12
N ASN A 117 -7.01 -44.48 15.41
CA ASN A 117 -5.81 -44.21 16.22
C ASN A 117 -4.49 -44.54 15.48
N LEU A 118 -4.38 -44.23 14.18
CA LEU A 118 -3.17 -44.50 13.38
C LEU A 118 -2.02 -43.53 13.69
N GLN A 119 -1.31 -43.79 14.79
CA GLN A 119 -0.09 -43.07 15.15
C GLN A 119 1.10 -43.58 14.32
N THR A 120 1.26 -43.07 13.10
CA THR A 120 2.28 -43.48 12.12
C THR A 120 3.32 -42.38 11.89
N SER A 121 4.53 -42.77 11.48
CA SER A 121 5.63 -41.84 11.17
C SER A 121 5.44 -41.02 9.87
N TYR A 122 4.31 -41.19 9.17
CA TYR A 122 4.01 -40.61 7.85
C TYR A 122 2.66 -39.86 7.78
N ASP A 123 2.04 -39.56 8.93
CA ASP A 123 0.73 -38.87 9.03
C ASP A 123 -0.34 -39.47 8.10
N VAL A 124 -0.55 -40.78 8.17
CA VAL A 124 -1.49 -41.52 7.30
C VAL A 124 -2.93 -41.20 7.67
N LYS A 125 -3.71 -40.69 6.71
CA LYS A 125 -5.12 -40.29 6.87
C LYS A 125 -6.01 -40.88 5.78
N LYS A 126 -7.33 -40.79 5.94
CA LYS A 126 -8.28 -41.07 4.85
C LYS A 126 -8.15 -39.97 3.79
N TYR A 127 -8.12 -40.36 2.51
CA TYR A 127 -7.94 -39.41 1.42
C TYR A 127 -9.10 -38.40 1.35
N SER A 128 -8.78 -37.11 1.44
CA SER A 128 -9.79 -36.06 1.37
C SER A 128 -9.98 -35.53 -0.05
N ARG A 129 -10.99 -36.06 -0.75
CA ARG A 129 -11.41 -35.59 -2.09
C ARG A 129 -11.68 -34.07 -2.11
N LYS A 130 -12.25 -33.54 -1.02
CA LYS A 130 -12.48 -32.11 -0.80
C LYS A 130 -11.20 -31.27 -0.79
N LEU A 131 -10.08 -31.79 -0.28
CA LEU A 131 -8.81 -31.06 -0.17
C LEU A 131 -7.92 -31.24 -1.39
N TYR A 132 -7.85 -32.44 -1.97
CA TYR A 132 -6.83 -32.77 -2.97
C TYR A 132 -7.35 -32.96 -4.39
N GLY A 133 -8.62 -33.34 -4.59
CA GLY A 133 -9.23 -33.52 -5.92
C GLY A 133 -9.80 -34.92 -6.17
N ASP A 134 -10.00 -35.25 -7.45
CA ASP A 134 -10.66 -36.50 -7.88
C ASP A 134 -9.68 -37.66 -8.08
N VAL A 135 -9.86 -38.74 -7.31
CA VAL A 135 -9.22 -40.04 -7.57
C VAL A 135 -10.24 -41.04 -8.10
N GLU A 136 -9.90 -41.77 -9.17
CA GLU A 136 -10.71 -42.84 -9.75
C GLU A 136 -9.96 -44.16 -9.74
N PHE A 137 -10.61 -45.23 -9.30
CA PHE A 137 -10.14 -46.59 -9.51
C PHE A 137 -10.90 -47.28 -10.64
N ALA A 138 -10.21 -48.15 -11.36
CA ALA A 138 -10.79 -49.09 -12.31
C ALA A 138 -10.40 -50.52 -11.92
N ILE A 139 -11.35 -51.45 -12.08
CA ILE A 139 -11.13 -52.88 -11.93
C ILE A 139 -11.13 -53.52 -13.32
N PHE A 140 -10.06 -54.24 -13.63
CA PHE A 140 -9.90 -55.02 -14.85
C PHE A 140 -9.88 -56.51 -14.50
N GLU A 141 -10.68 -57.32 -15.19
CA GLU A 141 -10.54 -58.78 -15.18
C GLU A 141 -9.38 -59.18 -16.09
N LEU A 142 -8.52 -60.10 -15.66
CA LEU A 142 -7.40 -60.61 -16.45
C LEU A 142 -7.69 -62.02 -16.96
N ASP A 143 -7.25 -62.33 -18.19
CA ASP A 143 -7.30 -63.69 -18.69
C ASP A 143 -6.17 -64.52 -18.06
N ARG A 144 -6.55 -65.40 -17.12
CA ARG A 144 -5.61 -66.32 -16.46
C ARG A 144 -4.94 -67.30 -17.42
N GLN A 145 -5.46 -67.49 -18.62
CA GLN A 145 -4.89 -68.41 -19.61
C GLN A 145 -3.83 -67.77 -20.50
N ASP A 146 -3.76 -66.43 -20.56
CA ASP A 146 -2.78 -65.68 -21.33
C ASP A 146 -1.33 -66.07 -20.95
N GLN A 147 -0.56 -66.50 -21.94
CA GLN A 147 0.82 -66.99 -21.73
C GLN A 147 1.76 -65.86 -21.27
N THR A 148 1.57 -64.64 -21.76
CA THR A 148 2.40 -63.48 -21.37
C THR A 148 2.12 -63.02 -19.94
N LEU A 149 0.92 -63.32 -19.41
CA LEU A 149 0.60 -63.12 -18.00
C LEU A 149 1.27 -64.19 -17.11
N LYS A 150 1.27 -65.46 -17.56
CA LYS A 150 1.90 -66.59 -16.86
C LYS A 150 3.44 -66.49 -16.79
N GLU A 151 4.06 -65.82 -17.74
CA GLU A 151 5.50 -65.51 -17.69
C GLU A 151 5.84 -64.46 -16.61
N LEU A 152 4.90 -63.56 -16.30
CA LEU A 152 5.09 -62.49 -15.32
C LEU A 152 4.63 -62.85 -13.90
N ILE A 153 3.65 -63.74 -13.76
CA ILE A 153 3.14 -64.24 -12.48
C ILE A 153 3.67 -65.66 -12.26
N PRO A 154 4.59 -65.90 -11.31
CA PRO A 154 5.17 -67.22 -11.10
C PRO A 154 4.10 -68.29 -10.84
N SER A 155 4.30 -69.52 -11.34
CA SER A 155 3.37 -70.65 -11.07
C SER A 155 3.22 -70.99 -9.59
N GLN A 156 4.18 -70.60 -8.75
CA GLN A 156 4.06 -70.68 -7.29
C GLN A 156 2.93 -69.78 -6.74
N SER A 157 2.40 -68.82 -7.51
CA SER A 157 1.28 -67.96 -7.11
C SER A 157 -0.05 -68.65 -6.89
N TYR A 158 -0.15 -69.92 -7.27
CA TYR A 158 -1.35 -70.72 -7.10
C TYR A 158 -1.17 -71.80 -6.01
N LYS A 159 0.00 -71.85 -5.34
CA LYS A 159 0.30 -72.82 -4.26
C LYS A 159 -0.11 -72.27 -2.89
N LEU A 160 -1.02 -72.99 -2.23
CA LEU A 160 -1.51 -72.65 -0.89
C LEU A 160 -0.47 -72.85 0.24
N ASN A 161 0.52 -73.72 0.04
CA ASN A 161 1.54 -74.06 1.03
C ASN A 161 2.91 -73.54 0.60
N MET A 162 3.39 -72.52 1.30
CA MET A 162 4.71 -71.90 1.13
C MET A 162 5.35 -71.70 2.53
N THR A 163 6.67 -71.80 2.65
CA THR A 163 7.39 -71.39 3.88
C THR A 163 7.31 -69.88 4.08
N ASP A 164 7.53 -69.36 5.29
CA ASP A 164 7.41 -67.90 5.53
C ASP A 164 8.46 -67.07 4.76
N GLN A 165 9.63 -67.63 4.50
CA GLN A 165 10.64 -67.03 3.63
C GLN A 165 10.20 -67.00 2.17
N GLU A 166 9.58 -68.09 1.68
CA GLU A 166 8.95 -68.11 0.37
C GLU A 166 7.78 -67.13 0.30
N LYS A 167 6.84 -67.12 1.26
CA LYS A 167 5.74 -66.14 1.35
C LYS A 167 6.26 -64.71 1.28
N LYS A 168 7.35 -64.38 1.97
CA LYS A 168 7.95 -63.03 1.94
C LYS A 168 8.55 -62.68 0.58
N ALA A 169 9.36 -63.57 -0.01
CA ALA A 169 9.92 -63.37 -1.34
C ALA A 169 8.83 -63.32 -2.43
N PHE A 170 7.77 -64.08 -2.22
CA PHE A 170 6.59 -64.20 -3.06
C PHE A 170 5.70 -62.97 -3.04
N SER A 171 5.35 -62.43 -1.86
CA SER A 171 4.62 -61.16 -1.77
C SER A 171 5.37 -60.04 -2.48
N GLN A 172 6.71 -59.99 -2.34
CA GLN A 172 7.55 -59.03 -3.06
C GLN A 172 7.58 -59.25 -4.58
N SER A 173 7.59 -60.50 -5.07
CA SER A 173 7.53 -60.77 -6.51
C SER A 173 6.16 -60.44 -7.08
N GLN A 174 5.07 -60.82 -6.40
CA GLN A 174 3.71 -60.43 -6.77
C GLN A 174 3.52 -58.91 -6.87
N MET A 175 4.06 -58.13 -5.92
CA MET A 175 3.97 -56.66 -5.97
C MET A 175 4.72 -56.09 -7.19
N LYS A 176 5.90 -56.63 -7.54
CA LYS A 176 6.64 -56.22 -8.76
C LYS A 176 5.87 -56.59 -10.03
N SER A 177 5.29 -57.80 -10.09
CA SER A 177 4.47 -58.26 -11.21
C SER A 177 3.18 -57.45 -11.35
N ALA A 178 2.52 -57.10 -10.23
CA ALA A 178 1.32 -56.28 -10.22
C ALA A 178 1.58 -54.88 -10.79
N GLN A 179 2.67 -54.24 -10.37
CA GLN A 179 3.11 -52.96 -10.94
C GLN A 179 3.39 -53.07 -12.44
N THR A 180 4.07 -54.14 -12.88
CA THR A 180 4.46 -54.34 -14.29
C THR A 180 3.26 -54.58 -15.20
N VAL A 181 2.32 -55.44 -14.77
CA VAL A 181 1.07 -55.74 -15.47
C VAL A 181 0.15 -54.51 -15.46
N GLY A 182 -0.05 -53.90 -14.28
CA GLY A 182 -0.90 -52.74 -14.10
C GLY A 182 -0.45 -51.52 -14.89
N ASN A 183 0.85 -51.19 -14.91
CA ASN A 183 1.36 -50.05 -15.69
C ASN A 183 1.08 -50.20 -17.20
N LYS A 184 1.27 -51.41 -17.76
CA LYS A 184 0.99 -51.69 -19.17
C LYS A 184 -0.51 -51.60 -19.48
N ILE A 185 -1.38 -52.08 -18.59
CA ILE A 185 -2.83 -51.94 -18.72
C ILE A 185 -3.24 -50.47 -18.62
N GLU A 186 -2.71 -49.70 -17.66
CA GLU A 186 -3.02 -48.28 -17.49
C GLU A 186 -2.60 -47.47 -18.73
N GLN A 187 -1.42 -47.75 -19.29
CA GLN A 187 -0.93 -47.09 -20.50
C GLN A 187 -1.77 -47.42 -21.73
N ALA A 188 -2.08 -48.71 -21.96
CA ALA A 188 -2.96 -49.12 -23.05
C ALA A 188 -4.35 -48.48 -22.91
N TYR A 189 -4.90 -48.51 -21.70
CA TYR A 189 -6.21 -47.95 -21.38
C TYR A 189 -6.29 -46.43 -21.63
N LYS A 190 -5.29 -45.66 -21.19
CA LYS A 190 -5.22 -44.21 -21.44
C LYS A 190 -5.13 -43.86 -22.93
N ASN A 191 -4.44 -44.69 -23.71
CA ASN A 191 -4.23 -44.46 -25.13
C ASN A 191 -5.39 -44.96 -26.01
N GLY A 192 -6.41 -45.61 -25.44
CA GLY A 192 -7.49 -46.25 -26.21
C GLY A 192 -7.05 -47.52 -26.97
N ASN A 193 -5.89 -48.09 -26.61
CA ASN A 193 -5.35 -49.29 -27.23
C ASN A 193 -6.04 -50.56 -26.72
N ILE A 194 -5.89 -51.66 -27.46
CA ILE A 194 -6.25 -53.00 -27.00
C ILE A 194 -5.51 -53.29 -25.69
N LEU A 195 -6.23 -53.74 -24.67
CA LEU A 195 -5.67 -54.03 -23.36
C LEU A 195 -4.86 -55.34 -23.39
N PRO A 196 -3.64 -55.37 -22.82
CA PRO A 196 -2.81 -56.59 -22.78
C PRO A 196 -3.37 -57.61 -21.76
N TYR A 197 -2.85 -58.85 -21.79
CA TYR A 197 -3.18 -59.92 -20.84
C TYR A 197 -4.65 -60.37 -20.85
N GLY A 198 -5.29 -60.29 -22.03
CA GLY A 198 -6.72 -60.49 -22.22
C GLY A 198 -7.61 -59.57 -21.37
N ALA A 199 -7.07 -58.46 -20.85
CA ALA A 199 -7.71 -57.69 -19.80
C ALA A 199 -9.00 -56.99 -20.25
N LYS A 200 -10.01 -56.98 -19.38
CA LYS A 200 -11.33 -56.38 -19.65
C LYS A 200 -11.70 -55.42 -18.54
N LEU A 201 -11.99 -54.16 -18.88
CA LEU A 201 -12.51 -53.19 -17.91
C LEU A 201 -13.89 -53.66 -17.43
N ILE A 202 -14.02 -53.91 -16.13
CA ILE A 202 -15.28 -54.32 -15.50
C ILE A 202 -16.08 -53.11 -15.03
N LYS A 203 -15.43 -52.24 -14.24
CA LYS A 203 -16.09 -51.07 -13.64
C LYS A 203 -15.06 -50.00 -13.26
N LYS A 204 -15.53 -48.76 -13.24
CA LYS A 204 -14.86 -47.59 -12.66
C LYS A 204 -15.62 -47.06 -11.46
N GLN A 205 -14.91 -46.45 -10.52
CA GLN A 205 -15.51 -45.79 -9.37
C GLN A 205 -14.63 -44.64 -8.90
N LEU A 206 -15.23 -43.44 -8.82
CA LEU A 206 -14.63 -42.30 -8.13
C LEU A 206 -14.61 -42.55 -6.62
N VAL A 207 -13.56 -42.08 -5.97
CA VAL A 207 -13.46 -41.96 -4.52
C VAL A 207 -14.40 -40.86 -4.04
N ASP A 208 -15.21 -41.16 -3.02
CA ASP A 208 -16.19 -40.25 -2.42
C ASP A 208 -15.57 -39.31 -1.36
N GLU A 209 -16.41 -38.45 -0.76
CA GLU A 209 -15.99 -37.49 0.28
C GLU A 209 -15.49 -38.15 1.59
N THR A 210 -15.76 -39.44 1.80
CA THR A 210 -15.26 -40.24 2.94
C THR A 210 -13.95 -40.98 2.62
N GLY A 211 -13.43 -40.80 1.40
CA GLY A 211 -12.27 -41.50 0.90
C GLY A 211 -12.59 -42.92 0.42
N LYS A 212 -13.85 -43.27 0.13
CA LYS A 212 -14.23 -44.64 -0.29
C LYS A 212 -14.59 -44.74 -1.77
N ALA A 213 -14.24 -45.85 -2.41
CA ALA A 213 -14.74 -46.26 -3.72
C ALA A 213 -15.26 -47.70 -3.62
N VAL A 214 -16.54 -47.92 -3.94
CA VAL A 214 -17.23 -49.21 -3.75
C VAL A 214 -17.63 -49.85 -5.07
N PHE A 215 -17.15 -51.07 -5.29
CA PHE A 215 -17.43 -51.90 -6.46
C PHE A 215 -18.33 -53.08 -6.05
N ASN A 216 -19.64 -52.88 -6.12
CA ASN A 216 -20.60 -53.93 -5.79
C ASN A 216 -20.67 -55.01 -6.88
N LYS A 217 -20.93 -56.26 -6.47
CA LYS A 217 -21.28 -57.41 -7.31
C LYS A 217 -20.21 -57.81 -8.34
N ILE A 218 -18.93 -57.76 -7.99
CA ILE A 218 -17.83 -58.22 -8.84
C ILE A 218 -17.80 -59.77 -8.86
N PRO A 219 -17.77 -60.44 -10.03
CA PRO A 219 -17.83 -61.91 -10.10
C PRO A 219 -16.69 -62.60 -9.34
N THR A 220 -17.01 -63.56 -8.49
CA THR A 220 -16.01 -64.23 -7.63
C THR A 220 -15.26 -65.33 -8.37
N TYR A 221 -15.98 -66.08 -9.22
CA TYR A 221 -15.47 -67.25 -9.93
C TYR A 221 -16.19 -67.41 -11.27
N GLU A 222 -15.66 -68.28 -12.13
CA GLU A 222 -16.41 -68.85 -13.26
C GLU A 222 -16.50 -70.36 -13.15
N THR A 223 -17.51 -70.98 -13.79
CA THR A 223 -17.70 -72.42 -13.76
C THR A 223 -17.19 -73.04 -15.05
N VAL A 224 -16.01 -73.64 -15.03
CA VAL A 224 -15.39 -74.33 -16.16
C VAL A 224 -15.55 -75.83 -15.96
N LYS A 225 -16.27 -76.51 -16.87
CA LYS A 225 -16.50 -77.98 -16.81
C LYS A 225 -17.04 -78.48 -15.46
N GLY A 226 -17.88 -77.68 -14.79
CA GLY A 226 -18.46 -78.00 -13.47
C GLY A 226 -17.59 -77.61 -12.27
N VAL A 227 -16.34 -77.19 -12.50
CA VAL A 227 -15.42 -76.72 -11.47
C VAL A 227 -15.50 -75.20 -11.35
N LYS A 228 -15.58 -74.67 -10.12
CA LYS A 228 -15.49 -73.22 -9.86
C LYS A 228 -14.01 -72.80 -9.91
N GLU A 229 -13.63 -72.00 -10.90
CA GLU A 229 -12.28 -71.43 -11.03
C GLU A 229 -12.27 -69.95 -10.58
N GLY A 230 -11.33 -69.60 -9.71
CA GLY A 230 -11.19 -68.25 -9.18
C GLY A 230 -10.79 -67.22 -10.25
N ARG A 231 -11.37 -66.02 -10.16
CA ARG A 231 -11.11 -64.91 -11.09
C ARG A 231 -9.97 -64.01 -10.59
N LEU A 232 -9.13 -63.55 -11.52
CA LEU A 232 -8.01 -62.65 -11.24
C LEU A 232 -8.32 -61.25 -11.73
N TYR A 233 -8.24 -60.29 -10.83
CA TYR A 233 -8.47 -58.87 -11.10
C TYR A 233 -7.20 -58.05 -10.92
N MET A 234 -7.10 -56.97 -11.69
CA MET A 234 -6.14 -55.89 -11.54
C MET A 234 -6.88 -54.59 -11.20
N ILE A 235 -6.50 -53.96 -10.09
CA ILE A 235 -7.10 -52.72 -9.59
C ILE A 235 -6.10 -51.59 -9.78
N ILE A 236 -6.49 -50.54 -10.52
CA ILE A 236 -5.60 -49.46 -10.97
C ILE A 236 -6.22 -48.10 -10.61
N GLU A 237 -5.42 -47.19 -10.06
CA GLU A 237 -5.78 -45.78 -9.91
C GLU A 237 -5.66 -45.06 -11.26
N THR A 238 -6.76 -44.94 -12.02
CA THR A 238 -6.75 -44.42 -13.40
C THR A 238 -6.71 -42.89 -13.46
N LYS A 239 -7.43 -42.19 -12.57
CA LYS A 239 -7.41 -40.71 -12.44
C LYS A 239 -6.82 -40.31 -11.09
N ALA A 240 -5.96 -39.28 -11.09
CA ALA A 240 -5.46 -38.61 -9.90
C ALA A 240 -5.14 -37.13 -10.21
N PRO A 241 -5.30 -36.21 -9.26
CA PRO A 241 -4.95 -34.78 -9.41
C PRO A 241 -3.45 -34.54 -9.24
N LYS A 242 -2.92 -33.38 -9.68
CA LYS A 242 -1.49 -33.00 -9.56
C LYS A 242 -0.99 -32.81 -8.11
N THR A 243 -1.90 -32.74 -7.14
CA THR A 243 -1.60 -32.81 -5.71
C THR A 243 -1.15 -34.21 -5.29
N VAL A 244 -1.53 -35.26 -6.01
CA VAL A 244 -0.98 -36.62 -5.85
C VAL A 244 0.37 -36.67 -6.54
N VAL A 245 1.44 -36.77 -5.74
CA VAL A 245 2.83 -36.88 -6.21
C VAL A 245 3.14 -38.32 -6.61
N SER A 246 2.57 -39.28 -5.87
CA SER A 246 2.71 -40.70 -6.09
C SER A 246 1.34 -41.38 -5.94
N LYS A 247 0.86 -41.98 -7.04
CA LYS A 247 -0.40 -42.74 -7.10
C LYS A 247 -0.31 -44.03 -6.28
N ALA A 248 -1.45 -44.61 -5.95
CA ALA A 248 -1.52 -45.97 -5.45
C ALA A 248 -0.94 -46.95 -6.48
N LYS A 249 -0.16 -47.91 -5.99
CA LYS A 249 0.41 -48.97 -6.81
C LYS A 249 -0.69 -49.94 -7.24
N PRO A 250 -0.67 -50.46 -8.49
CA PRO A 250 -1.65 -51.45 -8.94
C PRO A 250 -1.68 -52.69 -8.05
N MET A 251 -2.86 -53.25 -7.85
CA MET A 251 -3.08 -54.39 -6.95
C MET A 251 -3.69 -55.56 -7.72
N PHE A 252 -3.10 -56.74 -7.60
CA PHE A 252 -3.83 -57.97 -7.91
C PHE A 252 -4.88 -58.25 -6.84
N LEU A 253 -6.02 -58.77 -7.25
CA LEU A 253 -7.00 -59.40 -6.38
C LEU A 253 -7.45 -60.72 -7.00
N TYR A 254 -7.09 -61.83 -6.37
CA TYR A 254 -7.58 -63.15 -6.75
C TYR A 254 -8.78 -63.50 -5.86
N LEU A 255 -9.91 -63.85 -6.48
CA LEU A 255 -11.15 -64.22 -5.78
C LEU A 255 -11.41 -65.73 -5.94
N PRO A 256 -12.04 -66.40 -4.96
CA PRO A 256 -12.45 -65.88 -3.64
C PRO A 256 -11.29 -65.73 -2.64
N VAL A 257 -11.46 -64.85 -1.65
CA VAL A 257 -10.55 -64.71 -0.49
C VAL A 257 -11.20 -65.35 0.74
N THR A 258 -10.44 -66.11 1.54
CA THR A 258 -10.93 -66.75 2.77
C THR A 258 -10.99 -65.78 3.95
N ASN A 259 -11.84 -66.10 4.93
CA ASN A 259 -11.80 -65.49 6.26
C ASN A 259 -10.63 -66.04 7.09
N ASN A 260 -10.45 -65.48 8.29
CA ASN A 260 -9.36 -65.85 9.20
C ASN A 260 -9.54 -67.26 9.80
N ASP A 261 -10.70 -67.89 9.59
CA ASP A 261 -10.94 -69.32 9.86
C ASP A 261 -10.35 -70.25 8.78
N HIS A 262 -9.89 -69.69 7.66
CA HIS A 262 -9.42 -70.39 6.46
C HIS A 262 -10.43 -71.35 5.80
N ILE A 263 -11.71 -71.29 6.19
CA ILE A 263 -12.78 -72.21 5.78
C ILE A 263 -13.92 -71.48 5.08
N SER A 264 -14.36 -70.33 5.62
CA SER A 264 -15.39 -69.50 5.01
C SER A 264 -14.78 -68.43 4.10
N TYR A 265 -15.59 -67.85 3.21
CA TYR A 265 -15.12 -66.84 2.25
C TYR A 265 -15.60 -65.43 2.61
N LYS A 266 -14.74 -64.43 2.42
CA LYS A 266 -15.11 -63.02 2.52
C LYS A 266 -16.14 -62.70 1.44
N THR A 267 -17.24 -62.06 1.81
CA THR A 267 -18.21 -61.46 0.88
C THR A 267 -17.78 -60.05 0.46
N THR A 268 -17.24 -59.28 1.41
CA THR A 268 -16.70 -57.93 1.18
C THR A 268 -15.18 -57.94 1.32
N ILE A 269 -14.47 -57.35 0.35
CA ILE A 269 -13.00 -57.20 0.35
C ILE A 269 -12.65 -55.74 0.57
N ASN A 270 -11.98 -55.42 1.68
CA ASN A 270 -11.54 -54.07 2.00
C ASN A 270 -10.06 -53.86 1.63
N LEU A 271 -9.76 -52.77 0.91
CA LEU A 271 -8.44 -52.44 0.41
C LEU A 271 -8.04 -51.00 0.79
N TYR A 272 -6.76 -50.79 1.10
CA TYR A 272 -6.21 -49.56 1.68
C TYR A 272 -5.05 -48.95 0.84
N PRO A 273 -5.27 -48.62 -0.44
CA PRO A 273 -4.27 -48.00 -1.31
C PRO A 273 -3.91 -46.58 -0.87
N LYS A 274 -2.61 -46.27 -0.86
CA LYS A 274 -2.01 -45.06 -0.27
C LYS A 274 -1.46 -44.13 -1.37
N ASN A 275 -1.71 -42.82 -1.26
CA ASN A 275 -1.13 -41.78 -2.14
C ASN A 275 -0.23 -40.87 -1.35
N GLU A 276 0.91 -40.50 -1.94
CA GLU A 276 1.67 -39.34 -1.48
C GLU A 276 0.97 -38.08 -1.98
N VAL A 277 0.55 -37.22 -1.06
CA VAL A 277 -0.09 -35.94 -1.39
C VAL A 277 0.81 -34.76 -1.01
N LYS A 278 0.84 -33.74 -1.87
CA LYS A 278 1.40 -32.43 -1.56
C LYS A 278 0.31 -31.36 -1.66
N GLU A 279 0.46 -30.34 -0.84
CA GLU A 279 -0.24 -29.08 -0.99
C GLU A 279 0.42 -28.25 -2.11
N GLY A 280 -0.35 -27.35 -2.70
CA GLY A 280 0.13 -26.41 -3.70
C GLY A 280 0.91 -25.26 -3.09
N VAL A 281 1.75 -24.65 -3.92
CA VAL A 281 2.45 -23.40 -3.64
C VAL A 281 1.92 -22.34 -4.60
N PHE A 282 1.36 -21.26 -4.07
CA PHE A 282 1.04 -20.07 -4.85
C PHE A 282 2.12 -19.02 -4.66
N GLY A 283 2.92 -18.78 -5.71
CA GLY A 283 3.98 -17.78 -5.72
C GLY A 283 3.63 -16.60 -6.62
N PHE A 284 4.01 -15.39 -6.22
CA PHE A 284 3.99 -14.22 -7.10
C PHE A 284 5.13 -13.24 -6.79
N GLN A 285 5.38 -12.32 -7.72
CA GLN A 285 6.37 -11.25 -7.57
C GLN A 285 5.68 -9.89 -7.60
N LYS A 286 6.09 -9.01 -6.70
CA LYS A 286 5.54 -7.66 -6.54
C LYS A 286 6.55 -6.64 -7.05
N TYR A 287 6.07 -5.73 -7.88
CA TYR A 287 6.88 -4.65 -8.42
C TYR A 287 6.51 -3.29 -7.83
N LYS A 288 7.47 -2.35 -7.91
CA LYS A 288 7.33 -0.92 -7.67
C LYS A 288 7.68 -0.17 -8.95
N ASP A 289 6.95 0.90 -9.20
CA ASP A 289 7.22 1.90 -10.23
C ASP A 289 7.58 3.20 -9.50
N ASP A 290 8.82 3.64 -9.72
CA ASP A 290 9.40 4.80 -9.04
C ASP A 290 9.02 6.14 -9.73
N GLY A 291 8.21 6.11 -10.80
CA GLY A 291 7.81 7.29 -11.56
C GLY A 291 8.82 7.75 -12.61
N ASP A 292 9.67 6.82 -13.09
CA ASP A 292 10.62 7.02 -14.19
C ASP A 292 10.23 6.23 -15.47
N GLY A 293 9.04 5.61 -15.47
CA GLY A 293 8.53 4.74 -16.52
C GLY A 293 9.29 3.41 -16.71
N ASN A 294 10.26 3.10 -15.85
CA ASN A 294 11.29 2.11 -16.11
C ASN A 294 11.05 0.81 -15.32
N LEU A 295 10.08 0.01 -15.79
CA LEU A 295 9.71 -1.31 -15.25
C LEU A 295 10.80 -2.39 -15.51
N ASN A 296 12.07 -2.08 -15.23
CA ASN A 296 13.18 -2.99 -15.39
C ASN A 296 13.22 -4.02 -14.26
N THR A 297 13.15 -5.29 -14.65
CA THR A 297 12.81 -6.47 -13.81
C THR A 297 13.76 -6.77 -12.64
N ASN A 298 14.91 -6.09 -12.57
CA ASN A 298 15.89 -6.22 -11.48
C ASN A 298 15.91 -5.04 -10.48
N ASN A 299 15.41 -3.84 -10.85
CA ASN A 299 15.35 -2.68 -9.94
C ASN A 299 13.93 -2.39 -9.43
N GLY A 300 12.90 -2.81 -10.17
CA GLY A 300 11.50 -2.64 -9.77
C GLY A 300 11.00 -3.59 -8.68
N ALA A 301 11.85 -4.33 -7.96
CA ALA A 301 11.40 -5.28 -6.94
C ALA A 301 10.86 -4.59 -5.66
N LEU A 302 9.66 -4.96 -5.19
CA LEU A 302 9.05 -4.38 -3.99
C LEU A 302 9.17 -5.30 -2.76
N LYS A 303 10.24 -5.11 -1.98
CA LYS A 303 10.48 -5.78 -0.69
C LYS A 303 9.52 -5.25 0.39
N GLY A 304 9.05 -6.13 1.29
CA GLY A 304 8.32 -5.72 2.49
C GLY A 304 6.82 -5.41 2.29
N ALA A 305 6.24 -5.70 1.12
CA ALA A 305 4.79 -5.68 0.93
C ALA A 305 4.17 -6.86 1.70
N LYS A 306 3.11 -6.60 2.46
CA LYS A 306 2.49 -7.56 3.38
C LYS A 306 1.09 -7.93 2.91
N PHE A 307 0.74 -9.21 2.99
CA PHE A 307 -0.58 -9.71 2.59
C PHE A 307 -1.20 -10.58 3.68
N LYS A 308 -2.49 -10.37 3.96
CA LYS A 308 -3.32 -11.33 4.69
C LYS A 308 -3.99 -12.29 3.72
N ILE A 309 -4.04 -13.57 4.08
CA ILE A 309 -4.62 -14.64 3.25
C ILE A 309 -6.01 -15.00 3.75
N TYR A 310 -6.99 -15.08 2.85
CA TYR A 310 -8.37 -15.45 3.13
C TYR A 310 -8.81 -16.63 2.26
N LYS A 311 -9.78 -17.41 2.76
CA LYS A 311 -10.43 -18.49 2.01
C LYS A 311 -11.88 -18.10 1.69
N GLY A 312 -12.31 -18.33 0.45
CA GLY A 312 -13.59 -17.85 -0.11
C GLY A 312 -13.38 -16.91 -1.29
N THR A 313 -14.39 -16.11 -1.64
CA THR A 313 -14.32 -15.14 -2.75
C THR A 313 -14.18 -13.69 -2.27
N PRO A 314 -13.66 -12.77 -3.11
CA PRO A 314 -13.52 -11.35 -2.76
C PRO A 314 -14.83 -10.67 -2.32
N GLU A 315 -15.97 -11.05 -2.87
CA GLU A 315 -17.29 -10.48 -2.53
C GLU A 315 -17.68 -10.78 -1.07
N GLN A 316 -17.14 -11.87 -0.52
CA GLN A 316 -17.38 -12.30 0.86
C GLN A 316 -16.48 -11.58 1.87
N PHE A 317 -15.54 -10.72 1.44
CA PHE A 317 -14.47 -10.17 2.29
C PHE A 317 -14.93 -9.65 3.66
N LYS A 318 -16.03 -8.89 3.72
CA LYS A 318 -16.59 -8.36 5.00
C LYS A 318 -16.97 -9.43 6.03
N LYS A 319 -17.17 -10.68 5.59
CA LYS A 319 -17.53 -11.85 6.41
C LYS A 319 -16.45 -12.94 6.38
N ALA A 320 -15.43 -12.79 5.52
CA ALA A 320 -14.36 -13.76 5.37
C ALA A 320 -13.43 -13.72 6.60
N LYS A 321 -13.02 -14.90 7.06
CA LYS A 321 -11.99 -15.03 8.09
C LYS A 321 -10.64 -15.24 7.39
N ALA A 322 -9.62 -14.53 7.85
CA ALA A 322 -8.25 -14.82 7.43
C ALA A 322 -7.90 -16.26 7.82
N LEU A 323 -7.03 -16.90 7.02
CA LEU A 323 -6.37 -18.13 7.43
C LEU A 323 -5.55 -17.86 8.69
N LYS A 324 -5.46 -18.86 9.57
CA LYS A 324 -4.77 -18.74 10.85
C LYS A 324 -3.63 -19.72 10.97
N ASN A 325 -2.56 -19.30 11.64
CA ASN A 325 -1.44 -20.18 12.01
C ASN A 325 -1.88 -21.14 13.15
N SER A 326 -0.97 -22.02 13.57
CA SER A 326 -1.17 -22.95 14.70
C SER A 326 -1.58 -22.25 16.01
N ASN A 327 -1.20 -20.98 16.17
CA ASN A 327 -1.41 -20.18 17.38
C ASN A 327 -2.74 -19.40 17.33
N GLY A 328 -3.51 -19.51 16.23
CA GLY A 328 -4.78 -18.79 16.04
C GLY A 328 -4.64 -17.35 15.54
N GLU A 329 -3.44 -16.91 15.18
CA GLU A 329 -3.17 -15.58 14.63
C GLU A 329 -3.38 -15.56 13.12
N ASP A 330 -3.78 -14.43 12.54
CA ASP A 330 -3.95 -14.30 11.08
C ASP A 330 -2.62 -14.49 10.35
N ILE A 331 -2.58 -15.33 9.32
CA ILE A 331 -1.38 -15.51 8.50
C ILE A 331 -1.11 -14.24 7.70
N VAL A 332 0.05 -13.64 7.96
CA VAL A 332 0.62 -12.52 7.20
C VAL A 332 1.89 -13.00 6.50
N VAL A 333 1.91 -12.88 5.18
CA VAL A 333 3.04 -13.20 4.32
C VAL A 333 3.66 -11.91 3.77
N THR A 334 4.98 -11.89 3.59
CA THR A 334 5.74 -10.66 3.25
C THR A 334 6.66 -10.92 2.06
N THR A 335 6.76 -9.97 1.12
CA THR A 335 7.65 -10.08 -0.04
C THR A 335 9.12 -9.95 0.36
N ASN A 336 9.96 -10.81 -0.22
CA ASN A 336 11.41 -10.85 0.01
C ASN A 336 12.15 -9.73 -0.77
N GLU A 337 13.49 -9.75 -0.76
CA GLU A 337 14.32 -8.72 -1.41
C GLU A 337 14.13 -8.63 -2.93
N LYS A 338 13.71 -9.72 -3.58
CA LYS A 338 13.37 -9.77 -5.00
C LYS A 338 11.89 -9.41 -5.25
N GLY A 339 11.16 -8.99 -4.23
CA GLY A 339 9.71 -8.76 -4.29
C GLY A 339 8.90 -10.05 -4.39
N GLN A 340 9.52 -11.23 -4.23
CA GLN A 340 8.85 -12.52 -4.39
C GLN A 340 8.21 -12.98 -3.08
N LEU A 341 7.12 -13.72 -3.18
CA LEU A 341 6.35 -14.26 -2.06
C LEU A 341 5.74 -15.60 -2.45
N ASP A 342 6.02 -16.64 -1.66
CA ASP A 342 5.47 -17.99 -1.83
C ASP A 342 4.53 -18.35 -0.68
N ILE A 343 3.37 -18.89 -1.01
CA ILE A 343 2.34 -19.35 -0.07
C ILE A 343 2.19 -20.86 -0.22
N THR A 344 2.67 -21.61 0.78
CA THR A 344 2.52 -23.07 0.88
C THR A 344 1.20 -23.45 1.56
N GLY A 345 0.87 -24.74 1.59
CA GLY A 345 -0.34 -25.23 2.27
C GLY A 345 -1.66 -24.96 1.53
N ILE A 346 -1.61 -24.60 0.24
CA ILE A 346 -2.82 -24.41 -0.56
C ILE A 346 -3.43 -25.77 -0.91
N VAL A 347 -4.69 -25.95 -0.52
CA VAL A 347 -5.55 -27.08 -0.88
C VAL A 347 -6.63 -26.60 -1.85
N ARG A 348 -7.41 -27.51 -2.42
CA ARG A 348 -8.56 -27.19 -3.29
C ARG A 348 -9.49 -26.15 -2.65
N GLY A 349 -9.91 -25.18 -3.48
CA GLY A 349 -10.79 -24.09 -3.09
C GLY A 349 -10.35 -22.72 -3.62
N GLN A 350 -11.18 -21.71 -3.35
CA GLN A 350 -10.94 -20.31 -3.68
C GLN A 350 -10.28 -19.57 -2.52
N TYR A 351 -9.37 -18.66 -2.87
CA TYR A 351 -8.56 -17.89 -1.96
C TYR A 351 -8.40 -16.46 -2.47
N PHE A 352 -8.13 -15.54 -1.55
CA PHE A 352 -7.70 -14.21 -1.92
C PHE A 352 -6.76 -13.60 -0.89
N LEU A 353 -5.92 -12.70 -1.37
CA LEU A 353 -4.93 -11.93 -0.63
C LEU A 353 -5.41 -10.50 -0.52
N VAL A 354 -5.20 -9.89 0.63
CA VAL A 354 -5.42 -8.45 0.86
C VAL A 354 -4.06 -7.84 1.18
N GLU A 355 -3.59 -6.91 0.35
CA GLU A 355 -2.41 -6.10 0.70
C GLU A 355 -2.74 -5.24 1.92
N ILE A 356 -1.85 -5.22 2.91
CA ILE A 356 -2.00 -4.45 4.17
C ILE A 356 -0.84 -3.47 4.34
N GLU A 357 -1.06 -2.44 5.17
CA GLU A 357 -0.09 -1.36 5.42
C GLU A 357 1.30 -1.91 5.80
N SER A 358 2.32 -1.38 5.14
CA SER A 358 3.72 -1.65 5.46
C SER A 358 4.56 -0.38 5.32
N GLU A 359 5.80 -0.43 5.80
CA GLU A 359 6.66 0.75 6.04
C GLU A 359 6.79 1.72 4.86
N ASN A 360 6.80 1.21 3.62
CA ASN A 360 6.96 2.02 2.40
C ASN A 360 5.65 2.12 1.57
N LEU A 361 4.55 1.53 2.03
CA LEU A 361 3.42 1.11 1.19
C LEU A 361 2.09 1.64 1.73
N VAL A 362 1.48 2.54 0.95
CA VAL A 362 0.11 3.00 1.14
C VAL A 362 -0.82 2.04 0.41
N ASP A 363 -1.48 1.17 1.15
CA ASP A 363 -2.93 1.19 1.37
C ASP A 363 -3.36 -0.12 2.05
N GLY A 364 -4.00 0.00 3.20
CA GLY A 364 -4.31 -1.10 4.10
C GLY A 364 -5.53 -0.78 4.96
N MET A 365 -6.67 -0.58 4.30
CA MET A 365 -8.00 -0.40 4.91
C MET A 365 -8.27 0.93 5.65
N MET A 366 -9.43 1.51 5.33
CA MET A 366 -10.38 2.11 6.29
C MET A 366 -9.92 3.17 7.32
N ILE A 367 -8.71 3.70 7.27
CA ILE A 367 -8.40 4.95 7.99
C ILE A 367 -9.18 6.09 7.32
N ASP A 368 -9.78 6.94 8.14
CA ASP A 368 -10.44 8.16 7.70
C ASP A 368 -9.37 9.15 7.22
N ALA A 369 -9.59 9.79 6.07
CA ALA A 369 -8.62 10.71 5.48
C ALA A 369 -8.33 11.91 6.40
N THR A 370 -9.27 12.24 7.28
CA THR A 370 -9.11 13.24 8.36
C THR A 370 -7.98 12.93 9.34
N LYS A 371 -7.47 11.69 9.39
CA LYS A 371 -6.34 11.27 10.23
C LYS A 371 -5.00 11.19 9.49
N TYR A 372 -4.92 11.64 8.23
CA TYR A 372 -3.68 11.65 7.46
C TYR A 372 -2.74 12.80 7.89
N GLN A 373 -2.29 12.76 9.14
CA GLN A 373 -1.17 13.58 9.60
C GLN A 373 0.10 13.12 8.88
N LYS A 374 0.71 14.05 8.15
CA LYS A 374 2.04 14.05 7.50
C LYS A 374 2.99 12.92 7.97
N ARG A 375 2.79 11.71 7.46
CA ARG A 375 3.71 10.58 7.68
C ARG A 375 4.78 10.58 6.60
N GLU A 376 5.94 11.13 6.93
CA GLU A 376 7.12 10.98 6.08
C GLU A 376 7.53 9.49 6.03
N GLY A 377 7.80 8.96 4.84
CA GLY A 377 8.28 7.58 4.63
C GLY A 377 7.47 6.75 3.62
N PHE A 378 6.18 7.03 3.45
CA PHE A 378 5.34 6.33 2.48
C PHE A 378 5.67 6.70 1.03
N LYS A 379 5.83 5.70 0.15
CA LYS A 379 6.31 5.92 -1.23
C LYS A 379 5.40 5.37 -2.32
N TYR A 380 4.69 4.27 -2.12
CA TYR A 380 3.95 3.60 -3.21
C TYR A 380 2.47 3.34 -2.87
N LEU A 381 1.62 3.47 -3.89
CA LEU A 381 0.19 3.13 -3.93
C LEU A 381 -0.02 1.80 -4.66
N ALA A 382 -0.96 0.96 -4.21
CA ALA A 382 -1.43 -0.16 -5.03
C ALA A 382 -1.95 0.31 -6.41
N GLY A 383 -1.42 -0.25 -7.51
CA GLY A 383 -1.82 0.10 -8.88
C GLY A 383 -3.17 -0.48 -9.28
N TYR A 384 -3.85 0.09 -10.30
CA TYR A 384 -5.24 -0.26 -10.59
C TYR A 384 -5.47 -1.76 -10.83
N ASN A 385 -4.55 -2.43 -11.53
CA ASN A 385 -4.64 -3.88 -11.79
C ASN A 385 -4.46 -4.74 -10.52
N SER A 386 -3.87 -4.19 -9.44
CA SER A 386 -3.87 -4.77 -8.09
C SER A 386 -5.11 -4.36 -7.27
N LEU A 387 -5.74 -3.23 -7.62
CA LEU A 387 -6.96 -2.67 -7.02
C LEU A 387 -8.24 -3.25 -7.66
N LEU A 388 -8.39 -4.58 -7.67
CA LEU A 388 -9.61 -5.23 -8.19
C LEU A 388 -10.91 -4.78 -7.48
N ASN A 389 -10.77 -4.18 -6.29
CA ASN A 389 -11.76 -3.33 -5.63
C ASN A 389 -11.08 -2.52 -4.51
N LYS A 390 -11.86 -1.73 -3.74
CA LYS A 390 -11.44 -0.93 -2.56
C LYS A 390 -10.75 -1.66 -1.39
N TYR A 391 -10.37 -2.92 -1.56
CA TYR A 391 -9.75 -3.77 -0.54
C TYR A 391 -8.46 -4.46 -1.04
N ASN A 392 -7.89 -4.02 -2.18
CA ASN A 392 -6.58 -4.46 -2.69
C ASN A 392 -6.46 -5.97 -2.82
N ILE A 393 -7.45 -6.59 -3.48
CA ILE A 393 -7.65 -8.04 -3.47
C ILE A 393 -7.00 -8.74 -4.67
N LEU A 394 -5.99 -9.58 -4.45
CA LEU A 394 -5.46 -10.55 -5.43
C LEU A 394 -6.08 -11.92 -5.18
N ALA A 395 -6.77 -12.50 -6.15
CA ALA A 395 -7.52 -13.74 -5.96
C ALA A 395 -7.05 -14.90 -6.87
N PHE A 396 -7.11 -16.10 -6.31
CA PHE A 396 -6.66 -17.34 -6.94
C PHE A 396 -7.49 -18.53 -6.46
N HIS A 397 -7.45 -19.65 -7.19
CA HIS A 397 -8.06 -20.90 -6.73
C HIS A 397 -7.21 -22.09 -7.14
N MET A 398 -7.29 -23.16 -6.34
CA MET A 398 -6.86 -24.49 -6.75
C MET A 398 -8.09 -25.28 -7.20
N ASP A 399 -8.00 -25.82 -8.41
CA ASP A 399 -9.07 -26.59 -9.05
C ASP A 399 -9.16 -28.05 -8.57
N GLN A 400 -9.96 -28.86 -9.26
CA GLN A 400 -10.13 -30.29 -8.99
C GLN A 400 -8.94 -31.18 -9.41
N ASP A 401 -8.06 -30.66 -10.27
CA ASP A 401 -6.92 -31.35 -10.86
C ASP A 401 -5.60 -30.89 -10.20
N GLY A 402 -5.65 -30.08 -9.15
CA GLY A 402 -4.50 -29.58 -8.40
C GLY A 402 -3.74 -28.43 -9.10
N VAL A 403 -4.36 -27.78 -10.08
CA VAL A 403 -3.81 -26.61 -10.78
C VAL A 403 -4.26 -25.34 -10.09
N ILE A 404 -3.32 -24.45 -9.81
CA ILE A 404 -3.62 -23.10 -9.31
C ILE A 404 -3.85 -22.17 -10.51
N ARG A 405 -4.98 -21.45 -10.51
CA ARG A 405 -5.33 -20.42 -11.50
C ARG A 405 -5.60 -19.08 -10.81
N THR A 406 -5.16 -17.99 -11.43
CA THR A 406 -5.42 -16.60 -11.02
C THR A 406 -6.54 -15.98 -11.86
N GLY A 407 -7.19 -14.91 -11.37
CA GLY A 407 -8.21 -14.21 -12.15
C GLY A 407 -8.86 -13.02 -11.44
N SER A 408 -9.30 -12.05 -12.25
CA SER A 408 -9.88 -10.78 -11.80
C SER A 408 -11.41 -10.80 -11.57
N LYS A 409 -12.10 -11.82 -12.10
CA LYS A 409 -13.55 -12.03 -11.93
C LYS A 409 -13.85 -13.52 -11.79
N PHE A 410 -14.69 -13.89 -10.82
CA PHE A 410 -15.11 -15.29 -10.58
C PHE A 410 -16.47 -15.65 -11.16
N ASN A 411 -17.16 -14.71 -11.81
CA ASN A 411 -18.37 -14.98 -12.58
C ASN A 411 -18.06 -15.07 -14.07
N ASP A 412 -18.88 -15.85 -14.79
CA ASP A 412 -18.98 -15.96 -16.25
C ASP A 412 -18.10 -17.00 -16.96
N GLY A 413 -17.41 -17.89 -16.22
CA GLY A 413 -16.92 -19.18 -16.76
C GLY A 413 -15.87 -19.14 -17.88
N LYS A 414 -15.28 -17.97 -18.18
CA LYS A 414 -14.13 -17.86 -19.08
C LYS A 414 -12.83 -18.18 -18.35
N GLU A 415 -12.05 -19.12 -18.88
CA GLU A 415 -10.64 -19.24 -18.50
C GLU A 415 -9.88 -17.98 -18.92
N LEU A 416 -9.15 -17.39 -17.96
CA LEU A 416 -8.05 -16.49 -18.26
C LEU A 416 -6.78 -17.34 -18.36
N SER A 417 -6.37 -17.65 -19.58
CA SER A 417 -5.08 -18.26 -19.85
C SER A 417 -3.97 -17.23 -19.61
N ASN A 418 -3.02 -17.58 -18.73
CA ASN A 418 -1.74 -16.89 -18.53
C ASN A 418 -1.84 -15.36 -18.34
N ILE A 419 -2.31 -14.93 -17.16
CA ILE A 419 -1.85 -13.64 -16.62
C ILE A 419 -0.34 -13.80 -16.36
N ASN A 420 0.49 -13.25 -17.25
CA ASN A 420 1.92 -13.11 -16.98
C ASN A 420 2.09 -12.30 -15.69
N LEU A 421 2.92 -12.77 -14.75
CA LEU A 421 3.03 -12.21 -13.40
C LEU A 421 3.66 -10.79 -13.30
N LEU A 422 3.67 -10.04 -14.39
CA LEU A 422 4.20 -8.68 -14.52
C LEU A 422 3.24 -7.58 -14.00
N GLU A 423 1.98 -7.90 -13.69
CA GLU A 423 0.90 -6.90 -13.54
C GLU A 423 0.67 -6.37 -12.11
N TYR A 424 1.34 -6.93 -11.08
CA TYR A 424 1.22 -6.46 -9.70
C TYR A 424 2.27 -5.39 -9.36
N THR A 425 2.08 -4.17 -9.89
CA THR A 425 2.92 -3.00 -9.65
C THR A 425 2.27 -2.05 -8.63
N ASN A 426 3.08 -1.46 -7.72
CA ASN A 426 2.66 -0.30 -6.92
C ASN A 426 3.38 0.94 -7.44
N HIS A 427 2.65 2.01 -7.70
CA HIS A 427 3.15 3.23 -8.32
C HIS A 427 3.48 4.28 -7.27
N PHE A 428 4.45 5.15 -7.55
CA PHE A 428 4.83 6.22 -6.64
C PHE A 428 3.65 7.13 -6.25
N VAL A 429 3.60 7.55 -4.98
CA VAL A 429 2.61 8.51 -4.47
C VAL A 429 2.89 9.88 -5.09
N PRO A 430 1.94 10.53 -5.79
CA PRO A 430 2.19 11.85 -6.38
C PRO A 430 2.56 12.88 -5.31
N GLY A 431 3.77 13.43 -5.42
CA GLY A 431 4.25 14.51 -4.58
C GLY A 431 3.49 15.81 -4.83
N PHE A 432 3.33 16.60 -3.77
CA PHE A 432 2.71 17.92 -3.82
C PHE A 432 3.40 18.87 -2.85
N LYS A 433 3.70 20.09 -3.31
CA LYS A 433 4.31 21.15 -2.50
C LYS A 433 3.71 22.51 -2.88
N LYS A 434 3.61 23.39 -1.89
CA LYS A 434 3.33 24.81 -2.08
C LYS A 434 4.60 25.60 -1.79
N ASN A 435 4.91 26.60 -2.59
CA ASN A 435 6.07 27.46 -2.44
C ASN A 435 5.68 28.95 -2.49
N ILE A 436 6.51 29.81 -1.91
CA ILE A 436 6.60 31.23 -2.29
C ILE A 436 7.88 31.34 -3.11
N LYS A 437 7.81 31.86 -4.34
CA LYS A 437 8.94 31.99 -5.27
C LYS A 437 9.67 33.32 -5.02
N SER A 438 10.14 33.48 -3.79
CA SER A 438 10.92 34.61 -3.32
C SER A 438 11.87 34.15 -2.23
N GLU A 439 13.05 34.76 -2.17
CA GLU A 439 14.01 34.54 -1.07
C GLU A 439 13.57 35.26 0.23
N ARG A 440 12.53 36.10 0.14
CA ARG A 440 12.01 36.90 1.26
C ARG A 440 11.45 36.03 2.38
N LYS A 441 11.88 36.33 3.60
CA LYS A 441 11.47 35.65 4.83
C LYS A 441 10.18 36.24 5.40
N LEU A 442 9.56 35.52 6.34
CA LEU A 442 8.27 35.91 6.93
C LEU A 442 8.39 37.19 7.77
N GLU A 443 9.52 37.38 8.46
CA GLU A 443 9.86 38.56 9.26
C GLU A 443 10.14 39.82 8.44
N GLU A 444 10.32 39.70 7.12
CA GLU A 444 10.50 40.83 6.20
C GLU A 444 9.17 41.35 5.65
N GLY A 445 8.14 40.50 5.54
CA GLY A 445 6.77 40.89 5.20
C GLY A 445 6.62 41.44 3.77
N TRP A 446 5.44 41.99 3.46
CA TRP A 446 5.07 42.45 2.13
C TRP A 446 4.41 43.83 2.20
N ASP A 447 4.63 44.65 1.18
CA ASP A 447 3.90 45.91 1.01
C ASP A 447 2.43 45.62 0.63
N TYR A 448 1.48 46.50 0.97
CA TYR A 448 0.11 46.39 0.45
C TYR A 448 0.12 46.46 -1.08
N PHE A 449 -0.75 45.65 -1.70
CA PHE A 449 -0.84 45.46 -3.15
C PHE A 449 0.45 44.94 -3.81
N GLU A 450 1.45 44.47 -3.05
CA GLU A 450 2.60 43.77 -3.60
C GLU A 450 2.21 42.36 -4.06
N ASN A 451 2.66 41.98 -5.25
CA ASN A 451 2.45 40.65 -5.82
C ASN A 451 3.29 39.60 -5.07
N ILE A 452 2.65 38.79 -4.23
CA ILE A 452 3.28 37.65 -3.53
C ILE A 452 3.27 36.44 -4.47
N PRO A 453 4.42 35.93 -4.96
CA PRO A 453 4.48 34.90 -5.98
C PRO A 453 4.34 33.51 -5.37
N PHE A 454 3.20 32.86 -5.52
CA PHE A 454 2.95 31.50 -5.06
C PHE A 454 3.11 30.50 -6.22
N GLU A 455 3.55 29.28 -5.89
CA GLU A 455 3.64 28.17 -6.83
C GLU A 455 3.12 26.89 -6.16
N LEU A 456 2.25 26.15 -6.85
CA LEU A 456 1.95 24.75 -6.52
C LEU A 456 2.76 23.85 -7.45
N GLU A 457 3.54 22.93 -6.88
CA GLU A 457 4.30 21.91 -7.58
C GLU A 457 3.60 20.56 -7.40
N PHE A 458 3.27 19.91 -8.52
CA PHE A 458 2.70 18.57 -8.58
C PHE A 458 3.71 17.64 -9.24
N GLU A 459 3.97 16.47 -8.65
CA GLU A 459 4.68 15.38 -9.31
C GLU A 459 3.65 14.47 -9.99
N VAL A 460 3.87 14.17 -11.27
CA VAL A 460 2.92 13.47 -12.15
C VAL A 460 3.39 12.02 -12.35
N PRO A 461 2.64 11.01 -11.86
CA PRO A 461 3.01 9.60 -12.04
C PRO A 461 2.84 9.14 -13.49
N ASP A 462 3.65 8.19 -13.97
CA ASP A 462 3.51 7.64 -15.33
C ASP A 462 2.14 6.99 -15.60
N ASN A 463 1.55 6.40 -14.55
CA ASN A 463 0.20 5.85 -14.61
C ASN A 463 -0.92 6.88 -14.39
N ILE A 464 -0.64 8.20 -14.48
CA ILE A 464 -1.65 9.27 -14.33
C ILE A 464 -2.89 9.06 -15.20
N HIS A 465 -2.76 8.41 -16.37
CA HIS A 465 -3.88 8.06 -17.24
C HIS A 465 -4.96 7.20 -16.55
N GLU A 466 -4.61 6.43 -15.51
CA GLU A 466 -5.52 5.64 -14.67
C GLU A 466 -6.27 6.49 -13.63
N TYR A 467 -5.92 7.77 -13.41
CA TYR A 467 -6.48 8.54 -12.30
C TYR A 467 -7.89 9.08 -12.64
N SER A 468 -8.79 9.03 -11.66
CA SER A 468 -10.11 9.68 -11.72
C SER A 468 -10.13 11.07 -11.07
N LYS A 469 -9.11 11.41 -10.27
CA LYS A 469 -8.88 12.74 -9.71
C LYS A 469 -7.39 13.09 -9.68
N PHE A 470 -7.11 14.34 -10.03
CA PHE A 470 -5.81 15.02 -9.84
C PHE A 470 -6.09 16.53 -9.81
N GLU A 471 -6.44 17.03 -8.63
CA GLU A 471 -7.04 18.37 -8.44
C GLU A 471 -6.55 19.00 -7.13
N ALA A 472 -6.40 20.33 -7.09
CA ALA A 472 -6.05 21.06 -5.87
C ALA A 472 -7.06 22.16 -5.56
N LYS A 473 -7.34 22.35 -4.28
CA LYS A 473 -8.06 23.51 -3.73
C LYS A 473 -7.04 24.42 -3.08
N ASP A 474 -7.23 25.72 -3.19
CA ASP A 474 -6.31 26.74 -2.70
C ASP A 474 -7.11 27.89 -2.07
N GLN A 475 -6.68 28.40 -0.91
CA GLN A 475 -7.49 29.29 -0.08
C GLN A 475 -6.65 30.29 0.73
N LEU A 476 -7.00 31.57 0.64
CA LEU A 476 -6.43 32.65 1.47
C LEU A 476 -7.24 32.84 2.75
N GLU A 477 -6.57 32.97 3.89
CA GLU A 477 -7.21 33.19 5.19
C GLU A 477 -6.39 34.07 6.14
N LYS A 478 -7.05 34.58 7.19
CA LYS A 478 -6.43 35.24 8.35
C LYS A 478 -6.19 34.18 9.44
N ALA A 479 -4.98 34.11 9.97
CA ALA A 479 -4.53 33.34 11.14
C ALA A 479 -5.31 32.03 11.49
N GLY A 480 -4.97 30.91 10.85
CA GLY A 480 -5.43 29.56 11.21
C GLY A 480 -4.32 28.49 11.15
N ASN A 481 -4.69 27.21 11.23
CA ASN A 481 -3.74 26.08 11.09
C ASN A 481 -3.34 25.89 9.61
N ILE A 482 -2.04 25.97 9.27
CA ILE A 482 -1.52 25.80 7.90
C ILE A 482 -1.80 24.42 7.29
N ASP A 483 -1.95 23.38 8.11
CA ASP A 483 -1.96 21.97 7.65
C ASP A 483 -3.34 21.49 7.13
N MET A 484 -4.42 22.25 7.32
CA MET A 484 -5.77 21.82 6.93
C MET A 484 -6.62 22.98 6.39
N ILE A 485 -7.37 22.73 5.31
CA ILE A 485 -8.47 23.60 4.88
C ILE A 485 -9.68 23.33 5.81
N SER A 486 -10.33 24.39 6.29
CA SER A 486 -11.53 24.29 7.14
C SER A 486 -12.78 24.49 6.29
N ASP A 487 -13.76 23.59 6.40
CA ASP A 487 -15.09 23.77 5.82
C ASP A 487 -15.87 24.91 6.52
N ASN A 488 -15.61 25.13 7.81
CA ASN A 488 -16.20 26.20 8.62
C ASN A 488 -15.27 27.43 8.63
N PHE A 489 -14.96 27.96 7.45
CA PHE A 489 -14.03 29.08 7.26
C PHE A 489 -14.75 30.43 7.13
N THR A 490 -14.21 31.48 7.76
CA THR A 490 -14.63 32.87 7.57
C THR A 490 -13.72 33.57 6.56
N PRO A 491 -14.19 33.92 5.35
CA PRO A 491 -13.34 34.53 4.33
C PRO A 491 -12.65 35.80 4.79
N THR A 492 -11.34 35.87 4.50
CA THR A 492 -10.58 37.11 4.67
C THR A 492 -10.95 38.08 3.55
N ILE A 493 -11.37 39.29 3.91
CA ILE A 493 -11.52 40.41 2.95
C ILE A 493 -10.23 41.24 2.82
N GLU A 494 -9.17 40.83 3.53
CA GLU A 494 -7.91 41.57 3.70
C GLU A 494 -6.80 41.12 2.74
N ALA A 495 -7.02 40.02 2.01
CA ALA A 495 -6.15 39.54 0.94
C ALA A 495 -6.97 39.22 -0.31
N GLU A 496 -6.33 39.03 -1.46
CA GLU A 496 -6.97 38.50 -2.67
C GLU A 496 -5.96 37.91 -3.65
N TYR A 497 -6.44 37.05 -4.55
CA TYR A 497 -5.68 36.62 -5.73
C TYR A 497 -5.66 37.72 -6.80
N VAL A 498 -4.51 37.89 -7.44
CA VAL A 498 -4.30 38.85 -8.53
C VAL A 498 -4.98 38.35 -9.80
N LYS A 499 -5.67 39.26 -10.50
CA LYS A 499 -6.51 38.93 -11.66
C LYS A 499 -5.91 39.43 -12.98
N GLY A 500 -6.23 38.71 -14.06
CA GLY A 500 -5.94 39.12 -15.43
C GLY A 500 -6.94 40.15 -15.96
N LYS A 501 -6.73 40.57 -17.22
CA LYS A 501 -7.61 41.53 -17.93
C LYS A 501 -9.05 41.04 -18.09
N ASP A 502 -9.26 39.73 -17.99
CA ASP A 502 -10.55 39.04 -18.07
C ASP A 502 -11.28 38.93 -16.72
N GLY A 503 -10.70 39.48 -15.64
CA GLY A 503 -11.26 39.41 -14.29
C GLY A 503 -11.20 38.02 -13.65
N LYS A 504 -10.51 37.05 -14.26
CA LYS A 504 -10.19 35.73 -13.68
C LYS A 504 -8.84 35.78 -12.97
N ILE A 505 -8.55 34.82 -12.10
CA ILE A 505 -7.23 34.75 -11.43
C ILE A 505 -6.14 34.54 -12.49
N ALA A 506 -5.03 35.28 -12.41
CA ALA A 506 -3.91 35.12 -13.34
C ALA A 506 -3.03 33.93 -12.94
N PHE A 507 -2.97 32.91 -13.80
CA PHE A 507 -2.09 31.75 -13.64
C PHE A 507 -1.09 31.66 -14.80
N ASP A 508 0.16 31.32 -14.49
CA ASP A 508 1.13 30.76 -15.44
C ASP A 508 1.30 29.28 -15.09
N VAL A 509 0.82 28.39 -15.95
CA VAL A 509 0.84 26.94 -15.70
C VAL A 509 1.75 26.27 -16.71
N VAL A 510 2.80 25.61 -16.23
CA VAL A 510 3.85 25.00 -17.06
C VAL A 510 4.21 23.59 -16.58
N THR A 511 4.80 22.79 -17.45
CA THR A 511 5.42 21.49 -17.09
C THR A 511 6.90 21.64 -16.70
N ASP A 512 7.53 20.55 -16.25
CA ASP A 512 8.98 20.38 -16.12
C ASP A 512 9.78 20.75 -17.38
N LYS A 513 9.15 20.72 -18.56
CA LYS A 513 9.74 21.07 -19.86
C LYS A 513 9.36 22.49 -20.31
N GLU A 514 8.88 23.33 -19.39
CA GLU A 514 8.36 24.69 -19.62
C GLU A 514 7.28 24.77 -20.73
N ILE A 515 6.55 23.67 -20.96
CA ILE A 515 5.41 23.64 -21.88
C ILE A 515 4.22 24.33 -21.19
N LYS A 516 3.76 25.45 -21.74
CA LYS A 516 2.57 26.16 -21.25
C LYS A 516 1.31 25.33 -21.43
N LEU A 517 0.60 25.10 -20.33
CA LEU A 517 -0.72 24.48 -20.31
C LEU A 517 -1.81 25.55 -20.49
N VAL A 518 -2.92 25.18 -21.15
CA VAL A 518 -4.00 26.11 -21.50
C VAL A 518 -5.23 25.85 -20.63
N ARG A 519 -5.80 26.93 -20.05
CA ARG A 519 -7.05 26.85 -19.28
C ARG A 519 -8.18 26.33 -20.18
N ASP A 520 -9.08 25.56 -19.59
CA ASP A 520 -10.26 24.95 -20.19
C ASP A 520 -9.93 23.92 -21.30
N LYS A 521 -8.66 23.46 -21.35
CA LYS A 521 -8.14 22.41 -22.24
C LYS A 521 -7.23 21.42 -21.52
N ASP A 522 -6.16 21.93 -20.91
CA ASP A 522 -5.15 21.14 -20.19
C ASP A 522 -5.43 21.13 -18.67
N TYR A 523 -6.01 22.22 -18.15
CA TYR A 523 -6.48 22.35 -16.77
C TYR A 523 -7.76 23.19 -16.70
N PHE A 524 -8.56 23.00 -15.67
CA PHE A 524 -9.88 23.60 -15.47
C PHE A 524 -9.91 24.27 -14.10
N VAL A 525 -10.46 25.50 -14.00
CA VAL A 525 -10.47 26.27 -12.75
C VAL A 525 -11.88 26.68 -12.36
N LYS A 526 -12.25 26.43 -11.11
CA LYS A 526 -13.47 26.92 -10.46
C LYS A 526 -13.10 27.94 -9.40
N GLU A 527 -13.47 29.19 -9.62
CA GLU A 527 -13.19 30.32 -8.72
C GLU A 527 -14.39 30.57 -7.79
N VAL A 528 -14.18 30.64 -6.47
CA VAL A 528 -15.23 30.94 -5.48
C VAL A 528 -14.94 32.31 -4.88
N ARG A 529 -15.40 33.36 -5.58
CA ARG A 529 -15.01 34.77 -5.35
C ARG A 529 -15.30 35.27 -3.94
N GLU A 530 -16.44 34.90 -3.36
CA GLU A 530 -16.84 35.30 -2.00
C GLU A 530 -15.94 34.69 -0.92
N ASN A 531 -15.34 33.53 -1.20
CA ASN A 531 -14.59 32.75 -0.22
C ASN A 531 -13.06 32.86 -0.36
N ASN A 532 -12.56 33.70 -1.28
CA ASN A 532 -11.12 33.83 -1.56
C ASN A 532 -10.43 32.48 -1.77
N LYS A 533 -11.09 31.62 -2.58
CA LYS A 533 -10.73 30.24 -2.85
C LYS A 533 -10.78 29.94 -4.34
N PHE A 534 -9.88 29.09 -4.84
CA PHE A 534 -10.01 28.45 -6.14
C PHE A 534 -9.83 26.93 -6.06
N GLU A 535 -10.34 26.22 -7.06
CA GLU A 535 -10.16 24.78 -7.25
C GLU A 535 -9.64 24.58 -8.69
N ILE A 536 -8.47 23.96 -8.85
CA ILE A 536 -7.84 23.65 -10.15
C ILE A 536 -7.80 22.13 -10.36
N SER A 537 -8.22 21.65 -11.53
CA SER A 537 -8.25 20.22 -11.86
C SER A 537 -7.62 19.97 -13.22
N PHE A 538 -6.81 18.92 -13.33
CA PHE A 538 -6.23 18.47 -14.60
C PHE A 538 -7.08 17.39 -15.30
N VAL A 539 -8.19 17.01 -14.66
CA VAL A 539 -9.18 16.07 -15.20
C VAL A 539 -10.16 16.80 -16.12
N ASN A 540 -10.28 16.35 -17.37
CA ASN A 540 -11.27 16.86 -18.31
C ASN A 540 -12.70 16.57 -17.77
N PRO A 541 -13.53 17.61 -17.52
CA PRO A 541 -14.84 17.46 -16.90
C PRO A 541 -15.81 16.64 -17.77
N LEU A 542 -15.70 16.71 -19.10
CA LEU A 542 -16.52 15.94 -20.03
C LEU A 542 -16.22 14.42 -19.97
N LYS A 543 -15.04 14.05 -19.47
CA LYS A 543 -14.59 12.66 -19.28
C LYS A 543 -14.54 12.22 -17.81
N ALA A 544 -14.99 13.06 -16.88
CA ALA A 544 -14.83 12.80 -15.44
C ALA A 544 -15.53 11.51 -14.95
N ASN A 545 -16.51 10.99 -15.69
CA ASN A 545 -17.33 9.83 -15.31
C ASN A 545 -17.15 8.60 -16.23
N MET A 546 -16.03 8.47 -16.97
CA MET A 546 -15.72 7.24 -17.73
C MET A 546 -15.71 6.00 -16.81
N SER A 547 -16.14 4.84 -17.33
CA SER A 547 -16.00 3.56 -16.63
C SER A 547 -14.58 3.00 -16.80
N ALA A 548 -14.13 2.23 -15.82
CA ALA A 548 -12.78 1.67 -15.77
C ALA A 548 -12.41 0.85 -17.02
N LYS A 549 -13.38 0.14 -17.60
CA LYS A 549 -13.20 -0.68 -18.82
C LYS A 549 -12.87 0.15 -20.08
N ASP A 550 -13.21 1.45 -20.09
CA ASP A 550 -13.10 2.33 -21.24
C ASP A 550 -11.84 3.22 -21.18
N VAL A 551 -11.09 3.17 -20.07
CA VAL A 551 -9.89 3.98 -19.82
C VAL A 551 -8.65 3.27 -20.37
N THR A 552 -7.93 3.93 -21.28
CA THR A 552 -6.61 3.50 -21.78
C THR A 552 -5.65 4.69 -21.82
N ARG A 553 -4.36 4.47 -22.13
CA ARG A 553 -3.39 5.57 -22.27
C ARG A 553 -3.74 6.53 -23.41
N GLU A 554 -4.50 6.08 -24.41
CA GLU A 554 -5.03 6.85 -25.53
C GLU A 554 -6.39 7.47 -25.20
N ASN A 555 -7.27 6.72 -24.51
CA ASN A 555 -8.58 7.19 -24.07
C ASN A 555 -8.62 7.39 -22.55
N ASN A 556 -8.14 8.55 -22.09
CA ASN A 556 -8.22 8.95 -20.69
C ASN A 556 -8.72 10.41 -20.55
N ARG A 557 -8.61 10.93 -19.33
CA ARG A 557 -9.14 12.23 -18.86
C ARG A 557 -8.16 13.39 -18.95
N PHE A 558 -6.89 13.14 -19.24
CA PHE A 558 -5.81 14.12 -19.22
C PHE A 558 -5.42 14.53 -20.63
N SER A 559 -4.83 15.72 -20.78
CA SER A 559 -4.30 16.15 -22.07
C SER A 559 -2.96 15.46 -22.38
N LYS A 560 -2.56 15.44 -23.65
CA LYS A 560 -1.24 14.94 -24.06
C LYS A 560 -0.09 15.70 -23.37
N ASN A 561 -0.27 16.97 -22.99
CA ASN A 561 0.76 17.72 -22.28
C ASN A 561 0.91 17.23 -20.83
N VAL A 562 -0.22 17.00 -20.14
CA VAL A 562 -0.22 16.44 -18.77
C VAL A 562 0.32 15.01 -18.75
N LEU A 563 -0.05 14.16 -19.72
CA LEU A 563 0.42 12.77 -19.85
C LEU A 563 1.94 12.60 -20.11
N ASN A 564 2.64 13.67 -20.46
CA ASN A 564 4.09 13.67 -20.76
C ASN A 564 4.90 14.58 -19.82
N ALA A 565 4.24 15.17 -18.82
CA ALA A 565 4.88 15.92 -17.75
C ALA A 565 5.36 14.95 -16.66
N GLN A 566 6.53 15.22 -16.09
CA GLN A 566 6.95 14.65 -14.81
C GLN A 566 6.56 15.56 -13.65
N LYS A 567 6.51 16.89 -13.90
CA LYS A 567 6.02 17.88 -12.94
C LYS A 567 5.14 18.92 -13.60
N ILE A 568 4.19 19.46 -12.85
CA ILE A 568 3.41 20.63 -13.24
C ILE A 568 3.55 21.70 -12.17
N TYR A 569 3.78 22.94 -12.62
CA TYR A 569 3.87 24.13 -11.78
C TYR A 569 2.68 25.04 -12.09
N VAL A 570 1.89 25.37 -11.06
CA VAL A 570 0.81 26.36 -11.13
C VAL A 570 1.29 27.60 -10.39
N ARG A 571 1.80 28.59 -11.13
CA ARG A 571 2.31 29.86 -10.61
C ARG A 571 1.20 30.90 -10.63
N TYR A 572 0.99 31.63 -9.53
CA TYR A 572 0.01 32.70 -9.41
C TYR A 572 0.44 33.73 -8.36
N HIS A 573 -0.26 34.86 -8.29
CA HIS A 573 0.02 35.90 -7.30
C HIS A 573 -1.20 36.13 -6.39
N ALA A 574 -0.93 36.47 -5.14
CA ALA A 574 -1.90 37.06 -4.22
C ALA A 574 -1.31 38.34 -3.61
N GLN A 575 -2.16 39.19 -3.04
CA GLN A 575 -1.76 40.47 -2.46
C GLN A 575 -2.53 40.79 -1.18
N LEU A 576 -1.93 41.56 -0.28
CA LEU A 576 -2.60 42.15 0.89
C LEU A 576 -3.26 43.47 0.50
N LYS A 577 -4.52 43.68 0.91
CA LYS A 577 -5.28 44.89 0.60
C LYS A 577 -5.07 45.97 1.67
N ALA A 578 -5.42 47.22 1.36
CA ALA A 578 -5.28 48.36 2.27
C ALA A 578 -6.01 48.21 3.64
N ASN A 579 -7.05 47.38 3.72
CA ASN A 579 -7.77 47.08 4.97
C ASN A 579 -7.10 45.96 5.82
N ALA A 580 -6.04 45.32 5.34
CA ALA A 580 -5.31 44.31 6.11
C ALA A 580 -4.76 44.87 7.42
N THR A 581 -4.64 44.01 8.42
CA THR A 581 -4.15 44.38 9.75
C THR A 581 -2.64 44.14 9.82
N PRO A 582 -1.81 45.18 10.02
CA PRO A 582 -0.38 44.99 10.26
C PRO A 582 -0.11 44.11 11.48
N ASP A 583 1.04 43.42 11.47
CA ASP A 583 1.46 42.40 12.45
C ASP A 583 0.52 41.18 12.58
N VAL A 584 -0.42 40.98 11.65
CA VAL A 584 -1.25 39.78 11.59
C VAL A 584 -0.75 38.82 10.52
N LEU A 585 -0.69 37.54 10.88
CA LEU A 585 -0.37 36.45 9.97
C LEU A 585 -1.58 36.07 9.12
N TYR A 586 -1.33 35.91 7.82
CA TYR A 586 -2.24 35.32 6.85
C TYR A 586 -1.66 33.99 6.37
N ASN A 587 -2.54 33.04 6.07
CA ASN A 587 -2.15 31.78 5.45
C ASN A 587 -2.66 31.75 4.01
N ASN A 588 -1.84 31.20 3.14
CA ASN A 588 -2.27 30.70 1.84
C ASN A 588 -2.14 29.16 1.87
N LYS A 589 -3.26 28.45 1.88
CA LYS A 589 -3.34 26.99 2.02
C LYS A 589 -3.56 26.31 0.69
N ALA A 590 -3.16 25.06 0.55
CA ALA A 590 -3.57 24.22 -0.54
C ALA A 590 -3.79 22.77 -0.09
N GLU A 591 -4.79 22.12 -0.70
CA GLU A 591 -5.15 20.72 -0.55
C GLU A 591 -5.13 20.09 -1.92
N PHE A 592 -4.20 19.17 -2.16
CA PHE A 592 -4.17 18.31 -3.33
C PHE A 592 -4.97 17.04 -3.06
N THR A 593 -5.97 16.78 -3.90
CA THR A 593 -6.81 15.58 -3.89
C THR A 593 -6.51 14.74 -5.14
N TYR A 594 -6.24 13.45 -4.95
CA TYR A 594 -6.02 12.51 -6.05
C TYR A 594 -6.67 11.15 -5.79
N ASN A 595 -6.96 10.44 -6.88
CA ASN A 595 -7.56 9.11 -6.87
C ASN A 595 -7.01 8.32 -8.05
N ASN A 596 -6.21 7.29 -7.74
CA ASN A 596 -5.48 6.47 -8.72
C ASN A 596 -6.30 5.33 -9.33
N ALA A 597 -7.62 5.31 -9.15
CA ALA A 597 -8.50 4.36 -9.83
C ALA A 597 -9.22 5.02 -11.02
N PRO A 598 -9.41 4.30 -12.14
CA PRO A 598 -9.94 4.84 -13.39
C PRO A 598 -11.45 5.07 -13.38
N GLU A 599 -12.14 4.76 -12.29
CA GLU A 599 -13.57 5.04 -12.10
C GLU A 599 -13.82 5.50 -10.66
N LYS A 600 -14.63 6.54 -10.50
CA LYS A 600 -14.88 7.18 -9.20
C LYS A 600 -15.52 6.21 -8.21
N GLY A 601 -15.02 6.18 -6.98
CA GLY A 601 -15.56 5.34 -5.90
C GLY A 601 -15.08 3.89 -5.90
N LEU A 602 -14.27 3.46 -6.88
CA LEU A 602 -13.55 2.17 -6.81
C LEU A 602 -12.53 2.16 -5.67
N THR A 603 -11.87 3.29 -5.41
CA THR A 603 -11.00 3.53 -4.25
C THR A 603 -11.34 4.87 -3.60
N LYS A 604 -10.75 5.12 -2.42
CA LYS A 604 -10.91 6.39 -1.70
C LYS A 604 -10.06 7.49 -2.32
N ASP A 605 -10.58 8.71 -2.28
CA ASP A 605 -9.79 9.92 -2.50
C ASP A 605 -8.71 10.05 -1.42
N ARG A 606 -7.53 10.49 -1.84
CA ARG A 606 -6.37 10.73 -0.97
C ARG A 606 -5.98 12.21 -1.05
N TYR A 607 -5.43 12.71 0.05
CA TYR A 607 -5.23 14.13 0.28
C TYR A 607 -3.79 14.41 0.72
N ASN A 608 -3.24 15.52 0.26
CA ASN A 608 -1.99 16.10 0.74
C ASN A 608 -2.22 17.61 0.94
N HIS A 609 -1.64 18.20 1.99
CA HIS A 609 -1.86 19.60 2.35
C HIS A 609 -0.52 20.30 2.55
N ASP A 610 -0.42 21.53 2.04
CA ASP A 610 0.70 22.43 2.32
C ASP A 610 0.19 23.88 2.41
N GLY A 611 0.82 24.69 3.25
CA GLY A 611 0.44 26.06 3.51
C GLY A 611 1.66 26.96 3.67
N LYS A 612 1.51 28.22 3.29
CA LYS A 612 2.56 29.23 3.44
C LYS A 612 2.00 30.48 4.11
N LYS A 613 2.80 31.06 5.00
CA LYS A 613 2.45 32.26 5.77
C LYS A 613 2.96 33.51 5.07
N PHE A 614 2.22 34.60 5.20
CA PHE A 614 2.60 35.93 4.77
C PHE A 614 1.99 36.98 5.70
N GLN A 615 2.61 38.15 5.78
CA GLN A 615 2.17 39.25 6.65
C GLN A 615 2.71 40.59 6.14
N THR A 616 2.27 41.66 6.79
CA THR A 616 2.71 43.04 6.56
C THR A 616 2.83 43.76 7.89
N PHE A 617 3.55 44.88 7.92
CA PHE A 617 3.83 45.63 9.14
C PHE A 617 3.42 47.09 8.98
N GLY A 618 3.77 47.90 9.96
CA GLY A 618 3.44 49.32 10.02
C GLY A 618 4.10 49.99 11.22
N TYR A 619 3.81 51.27 11.40
CA TYR A 619 4.40 52.07 12.47
C TYR A 619 3.47 53.22 12.89
N LYS A 620 3.41 53.52 14.20
CA LYS A 620 2.58 54.61 14.75
C LYS A 620 3.41 55.70 15.41
N PHE A 621 2.95 56.93 15.23
CA PHE A 621 3.59 58.14 15.68
C PHE A 621 2.65 58.99 16.52
N ILE A 622 3.20 59.88 17.32
CA ILE A 622 2.45 60.92 18.03
C ILE A 622 3.17 62.27 17.95
N LYS A 623 2.50 63.24 17.35
CA LYS A 623 2.92 64.62 17.24
C LYS A 623 2.63 65.35 18.56
N LYS A 624 3.65 65.96 19.14
CA LYS A 624 3.52 66.77 20.36
C LYS A 624 4.25 68.11 20.25
N ASP A 625 4.03 68.99 21.22
CA ASP A 625 4.89 70.15 21.45
C ASP A 625 6.17 69.76 22.25
N ASN A 626 7.09 70.72 22.38
CA ASN A 626 8.25 70.62 23.28
C ASN A 626 7.92 70.96 24.75
N GLY A 627 6.63 71.07 25.14
CA GLY A 627 6.18 71.45 26.48
C GLY A 627 6.44 72.92 26.85
N LEU A 628 6.06 73.32 28.08
CA LEU A 628 6.29 74.68 28.58
C LEU A 628 7.76 75.09 28.41
N PHE A 629 7.97 76.30 27.86
CA PHE A 629 9.29 76.88 27.57
C PHE A 629 10.21 76.01 26.70
N ASN A 630 9.67 75.10 25.89
CA ASN A 630 10.41 74.05 25.17
C ASN A 630 11.24 73.12 26.10
N LYS A 631 10.90 73.02 27.40
CA LYS A 631 11.64 72.24 28.43
C LYS A 631 10.96 70.93 28.83
N GLY A 632 10.00 70.44 28.05
CA GLY A 632 9.43 69.09 28.15
C GLY A 632 8.36 68.86 29.23
N LEU A 633 8.00 69.90 29.99
CA LEU A 633 6.92 69.86 30.98
C LEU A 633 5.54 70.02 30.31
N LEU A 634 4.56 69.18 30.67
CA LEU A 634 3.17 69.23 30.19
C LEU A 634 3.04 69.27 28.65
N LYS A 635 3.50 68.22 27.97
CA LYS A 635 3.46 68.15 26.49
C LYS A 635 2.06 67.89 25.94
N ASN A 636 1.56 68.79 25.09
CA ASN A 636 0.27 68.63 24.40
C ASN A 636 0.44 67.89 23.06
N THR A 637 -0.64 67.29 22.56
CA THR A 637 -0.71 66.67 21.23
C THR A 637 -1.06 67.72 20.17
N LEU A 638 -0.51 67.58 18.95
CA LEU A 638 -0.67 68.60 17.90
C LEU A 638 -1.30 68.03 16.62
N GLU A 639 -2.40 68.64 16.20
CA GLU A 639 -3.12 68.34 14.96
C GLU A 639 -2.56 69.10 13.75
N GLY A 640 -2.70 68.53 12.56
CA GLY A 640 -2.46 69.21 11.29
C GLY A 640 -1.00 69.30 10.83
N ALA A 641 -0.06 68.61 11.49
CA ALA A 641 1.27 68.39 10.93
C ALA A 641 1.15 67.43 9.73
N GLU A 642 1.85 67.73 8.64
CA GLU A 642 1.83 66.90 7.43
C GLU A 642 3.22 66.30 7.16
N PHE A 643 3.28 64.98 6.96
CA PHE A 643 4.51 64.22 6.73
C PHE A 643 4.48 63.44 5.42
N ILE A 644 5.64 63.32 4.78
CA ILE A 644 5.90 62.33 3.73
C ILE A 644 6.81 61.22 4.28
N ILE A 645 6.69 60.00 3.76
CA ILE A 645 7.55 58.86 4.15
C ILE A 645 8.53 58.55 3.02
N ARG A 646 9.81 58.39 3.37
CA ARG A 646 10.92 58.04 2.46
C ARG A 646 11.59 56.75 2.93
N ASN A 647 11.91 55.83 2.03
CA ASN A 647 12.67 54.61 2.34
C ASN A 647 14.20 54.86 2.31
N GLU A 648 15.00 53.86 2.71
CA GLU A 648 16.46 53.94 2.71
C GLU A 648 17.09 54.11 1.31
N GLU A 649 16.38 53.73 0.24
CA GLU A 649 16.78 53.93 -1.17
C GLU A 649 16.52 55.38 -1.65
N GLY A 650 15.88 56.22 -0.83
CA GLY A 650 15.49 57.58 -1.19
C GLY A 650 14.21 57.69 -2.02
N LEU A 651 13.42 56.61 -2.11
CA LEU A 651 12.10 56.62 -2.74
C LEU A 651 11.02 57.06 -1.74
N TYR A 652 10.00 57.73 -2.24
CA TYR A 652 8.91 58.31 -1.46
C TYR A 652 7.64 57.46 -1.58
N PHE A 653 6.95 57.30 -0.46
CA PHE A 653 5.69 56.58 -0.38
C PHE A 653 4.58 57.33 -1.13
N ASN A 654 3.97 56.69 -2.13
CA ASN A 654 3.01 57.30 -3.06
C ASN A 654 1.56 56.83 -2.82
N GLY A 655 1.24 56.47 -1.57
CA GLY A 655 -0.07 55.97 -1.16
C GLY A 655 -0.33 54.50 -1.56
N TYR A 656 -1.43 53.94 -1.06
CA TYR A 656 -1.80 52.54 -1.29
C TYR A 656 -2.62 52.40 -2.58
N LYS A 657 -1.94 52.48 -3.72
CA LYS A 657 -2.60 52.57 -5.03
C LYS A 657 -3.34 51.28 -5.40
N HIS A 658 -4.66 51.37 -5.53
CA HIS A 658 -5.47 50.38 -6.23
C HIS A 658 -5.95 50.99 -7.55
N ASN A 659 -5.41 50.51 -8.68
CA ASN A 659 -5.87 50.93 -10.00
C ASN A 659 -6.81 49.86 -10.58
N GLU A 660 -8.10 50.09 -10.43
CA GLU A 660 -9.20 49.23 -10.91
C GLU A 660 -9.14 48.96 -12.43
N ASN A 661 -8.45 49.83 -13.19
CA ASN A 661 -8.29 49.75 -14.64
C ASN A 661 -6.88 49.34 -15.09
N ALA A 662 -5.93 49.10 -14.17
CA ALA A 662 -4.58 48.70 -14.52
C ALA A 662 -4.54 47.25 -14.99
N THR A 663 -4.46 47.07 -16.30
CA THR A 663 -4.25 45.75 -16.90
C THR A 663 -2.81 45.25 -16.77
N GLY A 664 -2.39 44.96 -15.53
CA GLY A 664 -1.11 44.31 -15.20
C GLY A 664 0.02 45.24 -14.75
N GLY A 665 -0.29 46.37 -14.11
CA GLY A 665 0.74 47.28 -13.59
C GLY A 665 0.27 48.03 -12.35
N ILE A 666 0.77 47.62 -11.17
CA ILE A 666 0.68 48.42 -9.95
C ILE A 666 1.48 49.71 -10.20
N GLU A 667 0.86 50.88 -10.09
CA GLU A 667 1.64 52.11 -9.99
C GLU A 667 2.50 52.00 -8.71
N PRO A 668 3.82 52.19 -8.78
CA PRO A 668 4.70 51.80 -7.70
C PRO A 668 4.38 52.55 -6.40
N VAL A 669 4.34 51.77 -5.30
CA VAL A 669 4.16 52.25 -3.92
C VAL A 669 5.28 53.22 -3.52
N TRP A 670 6.47 53.04 -4.10
CA TRP A 670 7.67 53.83 -3.88
C TRP A 670 8.08 54.54 -5.17
N VAL A 671 8.09 55.87 -5.18
CA VAL A 671 8.42 56.70 -6.35
C VAL A 671 9.62 57.61 -6.07
N LYS A 672 10.51 57.74 -7.05
CA LYS A 672 11.63 58.67 -6.98
C LYS A 672 11.17 60.09 -7.33
N TYR A 673 11.51 61.05 -6.48
CA TYR A 673 11.42 62.48 -6.76
C TYR A 673 12.80 63.13 -6.57
N GLU A 674 12.99 64.33 -7.11
CA GLU A 674 14.29 65.04 -7.05
C GLU A 674 14.56 65.65 -5.66
N SER A 675 13.52 65.99 -4.90
CA SER A 675 13.61 66.55 -3.54
C SER A 675 12.34 66.29 -2.73
N ASP A 676 12.43 66.45 -1.40
CA ASP A 676 11.27 66.35 -0.49
C ASP A 676 10.17 67.38 -0.85
N GLU A 677 10.56 68.58 -1.30
CA GLU A 677 9.62 69.65 -1.69
C GLU A 677 8.84 69.28 -2.96
N ILE A 678 9.52 68.71 -3.96
CA ILE A 678 8.88 68.23 -5.20
C ILE A 678 7.98 67.04 -4.88
N ALA A 679 8.46 66.08 -4.09
CA ALA A 679 7.66 64.95 -3.63
C ALA A 679 6.37 65.43 -2.95
N TYR A 680 6.46 66.33 -1.97
CA TYR A 680 5.30 66.83 -1.25
C TYR A 680 4.30 67.57 -2.16
N LYS A 681 4.77 68.41 -3.10
CA LYS A 681 3.89 69.10 -4.07
C LYS A 681 3.13 68.11 -4.97
N GLU A 682 3.84 67.16 -5.56
CA GLU A 682 3.25 66.14 -6.44
C GLU A 682 2.27 65.23 -5.68
N LEU A 683 2.68 64.73 -4.50
CA LEU A 683 1.84 63.88 -3.66
C LEU A 683 0.59 64.62 -3.15
N LYS A 684 0.66 65.93 -2.91
CA LYS A 684 -0.48 66.74 -2.45
C LYS A 684 -1.51 67.03 -3.55
N ASN A 685 -1.05 67.16 -4.78
CA ASN A 685 -1.90 67.32 -5.96
C ASN A 685 -2.43 65.97 -6.50
N SER A 686 -1.88 64.85 -6.02
CA SER A 686 -2.34 63.51 -6.37
C SER A 686 -3.76 63.23 -5.87
N LYS A 687 -4.50 62.40 -6.62
CA LYS A 687 -5.77 61.80 -6.18
C LYS A 687 -5.62 61.01 -4.86
N ASN A 688 -4.41 60.51 -4.61
CA ASN A 688 -4.08 59.64 -3.47
C ASN A 688 -3.40 60.39 -2.30
N HIS A 689 -3.46 61.73 -2.27
CA HIS A 689 -2.83 62.55 -1.23
C HIS A 689 -3.20 62.13 0.20
N LYS A 690 -4.40 61.58 0.40
CA LYS A 690 -4.90 61.11 1.70
C LYS A 690 -4.15 59.90 2.26
N ASP A 691 -3.55 59.09 1.39
CA ASP A 691 -2.72 57.96 1.79
C ASP A 691 -1.24 58.36 1.80
N ALA A 692 -0.80 59.13 0.81
CA ALA A 692 0.61 59.49 0.64
C ALA A 692 1.13 60.54 1.65
N ILE A 693 0.25 61.42 2.14
CA ILE A 693 0.58 62.45 3.13
C ILE A 693 -0.04 62.08 4.46
N MET A 694 0.80 61.78 5.44
CA MET A 694 0.36 61.43 6.79
C MET A 694 0.08 62.70 7.58
N ILE A 695 -1.17 62.89 8.02
CA ILE A 695 -1.61 64.07 8.77
C ILE A 695 -1.82 63.69 10.24
N SER A 696 -1.22 64.43 11.18
CA SER A 696 -1.51 64.23 12.60
C SER A 696 -2.95 64.65 12.94
N ASN A 697 -3.71 63.74 13.53
CA ASN A 697 -5.11 64.01 13.91
C ASN A 697 -5.23 64.86 15.19
N SER A 698 -6.44 65.06 15.70
CA SER A 698 -6.72 65.81 16.94
C SER A 698 -6.05 65.23 18.20
N GLU A 699 -5.74 63.94 18.23
CA GLU A 699 -4.91 63.29 19.27
C GLU A 699 -3.40 63.35 18.97
N GLY A 700 -3.00 64.11 17.94
CA GLY A 700 -1.65 64.18 17.39
C GLY A 700 -1.17 62.88 16.73
N LYS A 701 -2.01 61.85 16.59
CA LYS A 701 -1.60 60.53 16.09
C LYS A 701 -1.61 60.49 14.57
N PHE A 702 -0.66 59.74 14.00
CA PHE A 702 -0.70 59.27 12.62
C PHE A 702 0.01 57.91 12.53
N GLU A 703 -0.28 57.14 11.48
CA GLU A 703 0.27 55.80 11.29
C GLU A 703 0.57 55.52 9.82
N VAL A 704 1.63 54.75 9.56
CA VAL A 704 1.86 54.07 8.29
C VAL A 704 1.55 52.58 8.46
N ARG A 705 0.93 51.98 7.46
CA ARG A 705 0.48 50.58 7.47
C ARG A 705 0.99 49.91 6.21
N GLY A 706 0.86 48.58 6.11
CA GLY A 706 1.03 47.91 4.84
C GLY A 706 2.42 48.02 4.24
N LEU A 707 3.45 48.11 5.08
CA LEU A 707 4.83 48.19 4.62
C LEU A 707 5.62 46.97 5.10
N LYS A 708 6.53 46.50 4.25
CA LYS A 708 7.57 45.52 4.58
C LYS A 708 8.56 46.09 5.60
N ALA A 709 9.29 45.20 6.25
CA ALA A 709 10.36 45.57 7.17
C ALA A 709 11.46 46.36 6.44
N GLY A 710 12.08 47.32 7.14
CA GLY A 710 13.07 48.21 6.56
C GLY A 710 13.26 49.50 7.36
N ASN A 711 14.21 50.32 6.93
CA ASN A 711 14.47 51.63 7.51
C ASN A 711 13.79 52.72 6.68
N TYR A 712 13.18 53.66 7.39
CA TYR A 712 12.34 54.71 6.82
C TYR A 712 12.58 56.05 7.52
N ILE A 713 12.20 57.12 6.85
CA ILE A 713 12.29 58.50 7.33
C ILE A 713 10.93 59.14 7.15
N ALA A 714 10.35 59.65 8.23
CA ALA A 714 9.21 60.56 8.17
C ALA A 714 9.74 61.99 8.11
N VAL A 715 9.44 62.72 7.03
CA VAL A 715 9.88 64.11 6.83
C VAL A 715 8.69 65.03 7.09
N GLU A 716 8.77 65.91 8.08
CA GLU A 716 7.74 66.94 8.32
C GLU A 716 7.81 68.00 7.21
N MET A 717 6.74 68.15 6.44
CA MET A 717 6.65 69.11 5.33
C MET A 717 5.83 70.35 5.69
N LYS A 718 5.04 70.27 6.76
CA LYS A 718 4.22 71.38 7.28
C LYS A 718 3.98 71.19 8.77
N SER A 719 4.25 72.23 9.55
CA SER A 719 4.01 72.23 10.99
C SER A 719 2.54 72.47 11.35
N PRO A 720 2.11 72.08 12.56
CA PRO A 720 0.84 72.49 13.15
C PRO A 720 0.68 74.02 13.23
N THR A 721 -0.56 74.50 13.18
CA THR A 721 -0.89 75.92 13.37
C THR A 721 -0.34 76.46 14.69
N GLY A 722 0.41 77.56 14.65
CA GLY A 722 1.08 78.17 15.81
C GLY A 722 2.46 77.58 16.15
N TYR A 723 2.95 76.61 15.38
CA TYR A 723 4.27 75.98 15.57
C TYR A 723 5.16 76.21 14.36
N ARG A 724 6.47 76.32 14.60
CA ARG A 724 7.47 76.37 13.53
C ARG A 724 7.77 74.98 13.00
N LEU A 725 8.10 74.89 11.71
CA LEU A 725 8.66 73.68 11.10
C LEU A 725 10.03 73.39 11.73
N SER A 726 10.33 72.10 11.96
CA SER A 726 11.63 71.71 12.50
C SER A 726 12.77 72.05 11.53
N ILE A 727 13.89 72.56 12.03
CA ILE A 727 15.13 72.72 11.25
C ILE A 727 15.74 71.38 10.82
N ASN A 728 15.39 70.31 11.54
CA ASN A 728 15.68 68.92 11.20
C ASN A 728 14.33 68.21 11.04
N PRO A 729 13.68 68.25 9.87
CA PRO A 729 12.34 67.69 9.66
C PRO A 729 12.32 66.16 9.60
N GLU A 730 13.48 65.52 9.46
CA GLU A 730 13.63 64.07 9.36
C GLU A 730 13.52 63.35 10.72
N THR A 731 12.60 62.39 10.81
CA THR A 731 12.54 61.40 11.90
C THR A 731 12.78 60.00 11.34
N LYS A 732 13.90 59.37 11.73
CA LYS A 732 14.24 57.99 11.33
C LYS A 732 13.46 56.98 12.17
N PHE A 733 12.95 55.93 11.54
CA PHE A 733 12.27 54.81 12.20
C PHE A 733 12.48 53.49 11.44
N THR A 734 12.31 52.36 12.12
CA THR A 734 12.49 51.02 11.55
C THR A 734 11.21 50.21 11.71
N ILE A 735 10.67 49.71 10.60
CA ILE A 735 9.59 48.74 10.58
C ILE A 735 10.20 47.34 10.63
N LYS A 736 9.64 46.48 11.48
CA LYS A 736 9.98 45.06 11.63
C LYS A 736 8.78 44.32 12.23
N GLU A 737 8.91 43.02 12.42
CA GLU A 737 7.89 42.20 13.07
C GLU A 737 7.41 42.83 14.40
N LYS A 738 6.09 42.95 14.56
CA LYS A 738 5.40 43.51 15.75
C LYS A 738 5.56 45.02 15.95
N SER A 739 6.15 45.77 15.01
CA SER A 739 6.34 47.22 15.15
C SER A 739 5.02 47.99 15.29
N PHE A 740 3.94 47.62 14.58
CA PHE A 740 2.67 48.35 14.61
C PHE A 740 1.94 48.17 15.95
N THR A 741 2.00 46.97 16.51
CA THR A 741 1.42 46.57 17.79
C THR A 741 2.21 47.20 18.95
N GLN A 742 3.54 47.16 18.89
CA GLN A 742 4.40 47.83 19.87
C GLN A 742 4.19 49.35 19.85
N THR A 743 4.13 49.97 18.67
CA THR A 743 3.91 51.42 18.55
C THR A 743 2.45 51.83 18.83
N THR A 744 1.49 50.91 18.85
CA THR A 744 0.15 51.15 19.41
C THR A 744 0.23 51.39 20.93
N GLN A 745 1.11 50.68 21.64
CA GLN A 745 1.32 50.87 23.08
C GLN A 745 2.26 52.05 23.37
N ARG A 746 3.29 52.24 22.53
CA ARG A 746 4.31 53.29 22.70
C ARG A 746 4.67 53.93 21.33
N PRO A 747 3.87 54.87 20.82
CA PRO A 747 4.14 55.52 19.54
C PRO A 747 5.38 56.40 19.60
N LEU A 748 6.10 56.53 18.47
CA LEU A 748 7.27 57.39 18.38
C LEU A 748 6.84 58.85 18.42
N THR A 749 7.44 59.63 19.32
CA THR A 749 7.06 61.03 19.55
C THR A 749 7.89 61.97 18.67
N ILE A 750 7.21 62.82 17.88
CA ILE A 750 7.83 63.87 17.05
C ILE A 750 7.38 65.23 17.58
N THR A 751 8.32 66.13 17.89
CA THR A 751 8.01 67.39 18.59
C THR A 751 8.33 68.66 17.80
N ASN A 752 7.48 69.69 17.95
CA ASN A 752 7.74 71.03 17.41
C ASN A 752 7.75 72.08 18.52
N GLU A 753 8.32 73.23 18.19
CA GLU A 753 8.40 74.39 19.05
C GLU A 753 7.37 75.44 18.65
N LYS A 754 6.81 76.15 19.63
CA LYS A 754 5.89 77.26 19.38
C LYS A 754 6.58 78.35 18.55
N SER A 755 5.83 79.00 17.66
CA SER A 755 6.33 80.16 16.92
C SER A 755 6.59 81.34 17.87
N PRO A 756 7.64 82.18 17.65
CA PRO A 756 8.05 83.22 18.59
C PRO A 756 7.03 84.34 18.86
N GLU A 757 6.01 84.49 18.00
CA GLU A 757 5.09 85.63 17.99
C GLU A 757 3.83 85.42 18.87
N MET A 758 3.66 84.25 19.50
CA MET A 758 2.48 83.99 20.33
C MET A 758 2.71 84.42 21.79
N PRO A 759 1.78 85.18 22.41
CA PRO A 759 1.76 85.36 23.86
C PRO A 759 1.49 84.03 24.57
N LEU A 760 1.91 83.91 25.84
CA LEU A 760 1.63 82.72 26.65
C LEU A 760 0.11 82.48 26.73
N THR A 761 -0.31 81.22 26.66
CA THR A 761 -1.74 80.91 26.77
C THR A 761 -2.20 81.14 28.21
N GLY A 762 -3.49 81.48 28.42
CA GLY A 762 -4.01 81.74 29.78
C GLY A 762 -3.84 80.56 30.75
N SER A 763 -3.76 79.33 30.24
CA SER A 763 -3.38 78.13 30.98
C SER A 763 -1.92 78.11 31.44
N GLU A 764 -0.98 78.63 30.64
CA GLU A 764 0.44 78.77 30.99
C GLU A 764 0.65 79.91 31.99
N GLU A 765 -0.07 81.03 31.86
CA GLU A 765 -0.08 82.07 32.89
C GLU A 765 -0.62 81.56 34.23
N LEU A 766 -1.70 80.77 34.21
CA LEU A 766 -2.23 80.12 35.41
C LEU A 766 -1.22 79.13 36.00
N ALA A 767 -0.57 78.30 35.18
CA ALA A 767 0.48 77.39 35.65
C ALA A 767 1.66 78.13 36.30
N ILE A 768 2.13 79.22 35.68
CA ILE A 768 3.17 80.10 36.24
C ILE A 768 2.69 80.76 37.54
N ARG A 769 1.43 81.20 37.61
CA ARG A 769 0.81 81.76 38.83
C ARG A 769 0.77 80.71 39.94
N TYR A 770 0.35 79.47 39.66
CA TYR A 770 0.32 78.37 40.64
C TYR A 770 1.72 77.93 41.09
N ILE A 771 2.72 77.90 40.19
CA ILE A 771 4.11 77.63 40.55
C ILE A 771 4.65 78.75 41.46
N LYS A 772 4.38 80.02 41.16
CA LYS A 772 4.74 81.15 42.04
C LYS A 772 4.07 81.04 43.40
N ILE A 773 2.76 80.73 43.46
CA ILE A 773 2.02 80.56 44.72
C ILE A 773 2.56 79.39 45.54
N THR A 774 2.84 78.23 44.93
CA THR A 774 3.40 77.08 45.66
C THR A 774 4.83 77.34 46.14
N LEU A 775 5.67 78.04 45.35
CA LEU A 775 7.00 78.46 45.81
C LEU A 775 6.91 79.39 47.03
N ILE A 776 5.99 80.36 47.00
CA ILE A 776 5.72 81.26 48.14
C ILE A 776 5.26 80.46 49.35
N PHE A 777 4.30 79.53 49.20
CA PHE A 777 3.84 78.67 50.29
C PHE A 777 4.95 77.80 50.89
N ILE A 778 5.83 77.22 50.06
CA ILE A 778 6.97 76.41 50.53
C ILE A 778 7.95 77.29 51.32
N VAL A 779 8.28 78.48 50.82
CA VAL A 779 9.15 79.44 51.54
C VAL A 779 8.49 79.87 52.86
N SER A 780 7.19 80.18 52.87
CA SER A 780 6.44 80.49 54.09
C SER A 780 6.47 79.35 55.10
N LEU A 781 6.29 78.11 54.65
CA LEU A 781 6.33 76.92 55.51
C LEU A 781 7.73 76.69 56.10
N VAL A 782 8.79 76.88 55.31
CA VAL A 782 10.19 76.80 55.78
C VAL A 782 10.47 77.90 56.82
N VAL A 783 10.00 79.13 56.62
CA VAL A 783 10.12 80.22 57.61
C VAL A 783 9.34 79.89 58.89
N VAL A 784 8.12 79.36 58.79
CA VAL A 784 7.32 78.93 59.96
C VAL A 784 8.02 77.80 60.72
N LEU A 785 8.57 76.80 60.03
CA LEU A 785 9.32 75.69 60.64
C LEU A 785 10.63 76.18 61.30
N PHE A 786 11.32 77.16 60.69
CA PHE A 786 12.50 77.79 61.27
C PHE A 786 12.17 78.60 62.54
N VAL A 787 11.09 79.39 62.51
CA VAL A 787 10.59 80.13 63.68
C VAL A 787 10.09 79.18 64.78
N ALA A 788 9.44 78.08 64.42
CA ALA A 788 9.02 77.04 65.36
C ALA A 788 10.23 76.38 66.04
N LYS A 789 11.26 75.98 65.28
CA LYS A 789 12.53 75.46 65.83
C LYS A 789 13.22 76.49 66.73
N LYS A 790 13.24 77.78 66.35
CA LYS A 790 13.82 78.84 67.18
C LYS A 790 13.08 78.98 68.51
N ARG A 791 11.75 79.07 68.49
CA ARG A 791 10.90 79.14 69.70
C ARG A 791 11.00 77.89 70.57
N GLN A 792 11.15 76.70 69.97
CA GLN A 792 11.36 75.46 70.70
C GLN A 792 12.74 75.44 71.39
N LYS A 793 13.79 75.99 70.74
CA LYS A 793 15.10 76.16 71.36
C LYS A 793 15.07 77.17 72.51
N GLU A 794 14.37 78.30 72.34
CA GLU A 794 14.18 79.32 73.38
C GLU A 794 13.36 78.83 74.59
N ARG A 795 12.36 77.94 74.37
CA ARG A 795 11.60 77.28 75.44
C ARG A 795 12.41 76.22 76.21
N ASN A 796 13.40 75.61 75.58
CA ASN A 796 14.30 74.65 76.23
C ASN A 796 15.48 75.33 76.96
N THR A 797 15.52 76.66 77.02
CA THR A 797 16.55 77.47 77.71
C THR A 797 15.93 78.50 78.66
N ARG A 798 14.75 78.21 79.20
CA ARG A 798 14.05 78.98 80.25
C ARG A 798 13.54 78.05 81.34
#